data_AF-A0A952SPJ1-F1
#
_entry.id   AF-A0A952SPJ1-F1
#
_cell.length_a   1.000
_cell.length_b   1.000
_cell.length_c   1.000
_cell.angle_alpha   90.00
_cell.angle_beta   90.00
_cell.angle_gamma   90.00
#
_symmetry.space_group_name_H-M   'P 1'
#
loop_
_entity.id
_entity.type
_entity.pdbx_description
1 polymer ?
#
loop_
_entity_poly.entity_id
_entity_poly.type
_entity_poly.pdbx_seq_one_letter_code
_entity_poly.pdbx_strand_id
1 'polypeptide(L)'
;MRWRLTIPTRVQTSRSRTDPAIATDNPVPRSISLPVISRPHPLRFTRARIGRVRRRRTLALVFLHVLIAIHLLHWLAFGKTAGRFVLSDAMEALELGRLNPGFLLFAVAAIVTLVGGRWLCGWACHMGALQEACAWLLRKCGVRPRLLRVRVLGYVPIVLAAYMFIWPTLRRDILVPLLIRTWPDAASWLGPASRFPGFSVALTSNDLWRGMPSAWIAIPFLLVCGGATVFFLGARGFCRYGCPYGGIFKPLEHLAPARITVDLDSCDGCGQCTAACSSGIRVHEEVRAFGRVVSSDCVKTLDCVAACPRDALAFRFSAPSIIRGKPVHQAPAPRYDTTLGEELLVLAVFIFSFMVLRGLYDLVPMLMAVGLALCAAGIAWFAWRCVRRPDVRLAGVQLRRAGAVRPAGTLFMLLLLVSAVFLTHSATVRALHLRARVIDDRVLVRAEDMFTQPQPALPPATRADAEHALRLYRTGSSWRHGGIGLLDTSRVQVRIAWLELVLGNITAAEEALRRSFHVGAATDALSVDLARLHLMRRDLEGAEDAMRESLANNGSFIQTRDMLARLLASRGRIAEAEHLFQARVASHPDDAACRAAYGSFLLVQGNTEHAQSQLREALRIDSTIVRAYVDLAASLAMDGSSVQALAVLEAGASRVPAQAEHFDALARHIRGLTPGE
;
A
#
# COMPACT_ATOMS: atom_id res chain seq x y z
N MET A 1 -6.51 -27.90 61.94
CA MET A 1 -6.26 -29.33 61.68
C MET A 1 -5.27 -29.46 60.51
N ARG A 2 -4.04 -29.89 60.81
CA ARG A 2 -2.95 -30.21 59.86
C ARG A 2 -2.70 -31.71 59.94
N TRP A 3 -2.67 -32.41 58.80
CA TRP A 3 -2.20 -33.80 58.69
C TRP A 3 -1.44 -33.92 57.36
N ARG A 4 -0.10 -33.82 57.38
CA ARG A 4 0.96 -34.84 57.66
C ARG A 4 1.24 -35.76 56.47
N LEU A 5 2.38 -35.47 55.83
CA LEU A 5 3.17 -36.35 54.97
C LEU A 5 3.80 -37.48 55.81
N THR A 6 3.81 -38.69 55.27
CA THR A 6 4.59 -39.83 55.79
C THR A 6 5.52 -40.34 54.70
N ILE A 7 6.82 -40.26 55.00
CA ILE A 7 7.94 -40.88 54.28
C ILE A 7 8.30 -42.16 55.04
N PRO A 8 8.73 -43.25 54.39
CA PRO A 8 9.58 -44.25 55.04
C PRO A 8 11.05 -44.03 54.66
N THR A 9 11.81 -43.61 55.67
CA THR A 9 13.25 -43.79 55.95
C THR A 9 13.64 -45.29 56.00
N ARG A 10 14.89 -45.79 55.89
CA ARG A 10 16.30 -45.30 55.77
C ARG A 10 17.24 -46.55 55.83
N VAL A 11 18.56 -46.29 55.77
CA VAL A 11 19.72 -47.02 56.39
C VAL A 11 20.53 -47.82 55.36
N GLN A 12 21.85 -47.73 55.18
CA GLN A 12 23.04 -47.00 55.71
C GLN A 12 24.10 -47.13 54.57
N THR A 13 25.16 -46.32 54.41
CA THR A 13 26.41 -46.37 55.20
C THR A 13 27.40 -45.25 54.78
N SER A 14 28.11 -44.75 55.79
CA SER A 14 29.47 -44.17 55.86
C SER A 14 30.09 -43.33 54.72
N ARG A 15 30.47 -42.11 55.11
CA ARG A 15 31.60 -41.32 54.57
C ARG A 15 32.94 -42.05 54.75
N SER A 16 33.80 -42.00 53.75
CA SER A 16 35.22 -41.70 53.93
C SER A 16 35.74 -40.93 52.71
N ARG A 17 36.59 -39.95 52.99
CA ARG A 17 37.17 -38.98 52.06
C ARG A 17 38.63 -39.35 51.90
N THR A 18 39.09 -39.57 50.67
CA THR A 18 40.46 -39.35 50.19
C THR A 18 40.47 -39.60 48.68
N ASP A 19 40.77 -38.57 47.91
CA ASP A 19 41.05 -38.67 46.47
C ASP A 19 42.29 -39.55 46.24
N PRO A 20 42.37 -40.25 45.09
CA PRO A 20 43.26 -39.69 44.06
C PRO A 20 42.69 -39.76 42.64
N ALA A 21 42.96 -38.68 41.90
CA ALA A 21 43.08 -38.54 40.44
C ALA A 21 42.48 -39.65 39.54
N ILE A 22 41.31 -39.36 38.94
CA ILE A 22 40.89 -39.98 37.68
C ILE A 22 41.12 -38.98 36.56
N ALA A 23 42.07 -39.33 35.70
CA ALA A 23 42.41 -38.64 34.48
C ALA A 23 41.17 -38.35 33.63
N THR A 24 41.00 -37.09 33.28
CA THR A 24 39.98 -36.62 32.35
C THR A 24 40.49 -36.76 30.93
N ASP A 25 40.38 -37.96 30.37
CA ASP A 25 40.53 -38.16 28.93
C ASP A 25 39.42 -39.05 28.41
N ASN A 26 38.28 -38.43 28.10
CA ASN A 26 37.35 -38.97 27.12
C ASN A 26 37.06 -37.85 26.11
N PRO A 27 37.77 -37.80 24.96
CA PRO A 27 37.44 -36.85 23.92
C PRO A 27 36.07 -37.22 23.36
N VAL A 28 35.08 -36.36 23.61
CA VAL A 28 33.82 -36.36 22.85
C VAL A 28 34.19 -36.44 21.37
N PRO A 29 33.78 -37.48 20.62
CA PRO A 29 34.21 -37.62 19.24
C PRO A 29 33.73 -36.43 18.42
N ARG A 30 34.67 -35.53 18.08
CA ARG A 30 34.48 -34.43 17.13
C ARG A 30 34.50 -34.96 15.69
N SER A 31 33.73 -35.99 15.40
CA SER A 31 33.42 -36.36 14.02
C SER A 31 31.91 -36.30 13.85
N ILE A 32 31.44 -35.18 13.30
CA ILE A 32 30.15 -35.18 12.61
C ILE A 32 30.42 -36.02 11.36
N SER A 33 30.01 -37.29 11.37
CA SER A 33 29.98 -38.09 10.15
C SER A 33 29.00 -37.41 9.20
N LEU A 34 29.54 -36.68 8.23
CA LEU A 34 28.76 -36.23 7.09
C LEU A 34 28.22 -37.50 6.42
N PRO A 35 26.93 -37.55 6.01
CA PRO A 35 26.40 -38.70 5.31
C PRO A 35 27.26 -38.96 4.08
N VAL A 36 27.98 -40.07 4.10
CA VAL A 36 28.82 -40.53 3.00
C VAL A 36 27.87 -40.99 1.91
N ILE A 37 27.73 -40.18 0.85
CA ILE A 37 26.95 -40.54 -0.33
C ILE A 37 27.62 -41.78 -0.92
N SER A 38 27.02 -42.94 -0.71
CA SER A 38 27.65 -44.25 -0.97
C SER A 38 27.87 -44.55 -2.46
N ARG A 39 27.39 -43.67 -3.36
CA ARG A 39 27.62 -43.74 -4.81
C ARG A 39 27.80 -42.32 -5.38
N PRO A 40 28.92 -41.99 -6.04
CA PRO A 40 29.05 -40.74 -6.77
C PRO A 40 28.11 -40.78 -7.99
N HIS A 41 26.93 -40.15 -7.88
CA HIS A 41 26.18 -39.80 -9.08
C HIS A 41 26.97 -38.74 -9.86
N PRO A 42 27.07 -38.83 -11.20
CA PRO A 42 27.79 -37.85 -11.99
C PRO A 42 27.17 -36.46 -11.83
N LEU A 43 27.86 -35.58 -11.09
CA LEU A 43 27.49 -34.18 -10.79
C LEU A 43 27.11 -33.35 -12.03
N ARG A 44 27.49 -33.80 -13.23
CA ARG A 44 27.15 -33.18 -14.53
C ARG A 44 25.63 -33.19 -14.80
N PHE A 45 24.92 -34.29 -14.52
CA PHE A 45 23.48 -34.39 -14.82
C PHE A 45 22.63 -33.48 -13.91
N THR A 46 23.00 -33.38 -12.63
CA THR A 46 22.34 -32.51 -11.65
C THR A 46 22.54 -31.04 -12.02
N ARG A 47 23.75 -30.63 -12.44
CA ARG A 47 24.02 -29.24 -12.89
C ARG A 47 23.20 -28.86 -14.13
N ALA A 48 23.06 -29.75 -15.11
CA ALA A 48 22.26 -29.50 -16.31
C ALA A 48 20.75 -29.34 -15.99
N ARG A 49 20.22 -30.16 -15.07
CA ARG A 49 18.82 -30.09 -14.61
C ARG A 49 18.53 -28.80 -13.83
N ILE A 50 19.40 -28.42 -12.89
CA ILE A 50 19.34 -27.14 -12.17
C ILE A 50 19.35 -25.97 -13.15
N GLY A 51 20.24 -26.03 -14.17
CA GLY A 51 20.31 -25.04 -15.23
C GLY A 51 19.00 -24.87 -16.00
N ARG A 52 18.34 -25.98 -16.36
CA ARG A 52 17.07 -25.95 -17.12
C ARG A 52 15.91 -25.32 -16.35
N VAL A 53 15.66 -25.76 -15.11
CA VAL A 53 14.54 -25.22 -14.30
C VAL A 53 14.77 -23.73 -14.02
N ARG A 54 16.01 -23.37 -13.63
CA ARG A 54 16.36 -21.98 -13.38
C ARG A 54 16.23 -21.12 -14.63
N ARG A 55 16.68 -21.59 -15.80
CA ARG A 55 16.54 -20.87 -17.08
C ARG A 55 15.08 -20.64 -17.45
N ARG A 56 14.23 -21.68 -17.41
CA ARG A 56 12.79 -21.55 -17.71
C ARG A 56 12.11 -20.52 -16.82
N ARG A 57 12.44 -20.55 -15.53
CA ARG A 57 11.91 -19.61 -14.57
C ARG A 57 12.40 -18.18 -14.79
N THR A 58 13.70 -17.99 -15.04
CA THR A 58 14.24 -16.67 -15.39
C THR A 58 13.57 -16.13 -16.65
N LEU A 59 13.35 -16.97 -17.68
CA LEU A 59 12.61 -16.57 -18.87
C LEU A 59 11.17 -16.16 -18.56
N ALA A 60 10.45 -16.92 -17.72
CA ALA A 60 9.09 -16.57 -17.31
C ALA A 60 9.03 -15.23 -16.55
N LEU A 61 9.97 -14.99 -15.63
CA LEU A 61 10.03 -13.74 -14.87
C LEU A 61 10.44 -12.55 -15.74
N VAL A 62 11.37 -12.73 -16.67
CA VAL A 62 11.76 -11.68 -17.64
C VAL A 62 10.58 -11.38 -18.57
N PHE A 63 9.90 -12.41 -19.08
CA PHE A 63 8.73 -12.26 -19.94
C PHE A 63 7.62 -11.44 -19.26
N LEU A 64 7.36 -11.66 -17.96
CA LEU A 64 6.43 -10.83 -17.20
C LEU A 64 6.81 -9.33 -17.22
N HIS A 65 8.09 -8.99 -17.08
CA HIS A 65 8.53 -7.59 -17.12
C HIS A 65 8.44 -7.01 -18.53
N VAL A 66 8.68 -7.83 -19.57
CA VAL A 66 8.46 -7.44 -20.96
C VAL A 66 6.98 -7.13 -21.20
N LEU A 67 6.05 -7.95 -20.68
CA LEU A 67 4.61 -7.65 -20.77
C LEU A 67 4.24 -6.35 -20.07
N ILE A 68 4.78 -6.09 -18.87
CA ILE A 68 4.58 -4.80 -18.17
C ILE A 68 5.11 -3.64 -19.01
N ALA A 69 6.29 -3.77 -19.61
CA ALA A 69 6.87 -2.74 -20.47
C ALA A 69 6.02 -2.50 -21.74
N ILE A 70 5.53 -3.56 -22.39
CA ILE A 70 4.62 -3.46 -23.53
C ILE A 70 3.33 -2.74 -23.15
N HIS A 71 2.74 -3.06 -21.99
CA HIS A 71 1.53 -2.39 -21.51
C HIS A 71 1.75 -0.88 -21.26
N LEU A 72 2.91 -0.51 -20.69
CA LEU A 72 3.30 0.89 -20.51
C LEU A 72 3.51 1.60 -21.85
N LEU A 73 4.23 0.97 -22.79
CA LEU A 73 4.46 1.52 -24.13
C LEU A 73 3.16 1.72 -24.92
N HIS A 74 2.22 0.78 -24.79
CA HIS A 74 0.88 0.91 -25.38
C HIS A 74 0.14 2.13 -24.82
N TRP A 75 0.16 2.34 -23.50
CA TRP A 75 -0.44 3.55 -22.91
C TRP A 75 0.24 4.84 -23.38
N LEU A 76 1.57 4.87 -23.43
CA LEU A 76 2.32 6.03 -23.93
C LEU A 76 2.01 6.35 -25.40
N ALA A 77 1.69 5.33 -26.21
CA ALA A 77 1.36 5.51 -27.62
C ALA A 77 -0.08 5.96 -27.87
N PHE A 78 -1.05 5.47 -27.09
CA PHE A 78 -2.49 5.64 -27.38
C PHE A 78 -3.25 6.51 -26.36
N GLY A 79 -2.64 6.87 -25.23
CA GLY A 79 -3.28 7.64 -24.15
C GLY A 79 -4.37 6.90 -23.36
N LYS A 80 -4.97 5.85 -23.93
CA LYS A 80 -5.98 4.96 -23.30
C LYS A 80 -5.51 3.51 -23.39
N THR A 81 -5.66 2.76 -22.29
CA THR A 81 -5.25 1.36 -22.22
C THR A 81 -6.13 0.55 -21.27
N ALA A 82 -5.93 -0.76 -21.21
CA ALA A 82 -6.44 -1.56 -20.09
C ALA A 82 -5.93 -0.98 -18.76
N GLY A 83 -6.79 -0.94 -17.76
CA GLY A 83 -6.43 -0.51 -16.41
C GLY A 83 -5.25 -1.30 -15.84
N ARG A 84 -4.74 -0.84 -14.70
CA ARG A 84 -3.54 -1.39 -14.09
C ARG A 84 -3.72 -2.85 -13.67
N PHE A 85 -2.75 -3.70 -14.03
CA PHE A 85 -2.66 -5.09 -13.59
C PHE A 85 -1.87 -5.19 -12.28
N VAL A 86 -2.38 -4.56 -11.22
CA VAL A 86 -1.76 -4.57 -9.89
C VAL A 86 -2.72 -5.21 -8.88
N LEU A 87 -2.23 -6.17 -8.11
CA LEU A 87 -3.03 -6.89 -7.12
C LEU A 87 -3.65 -5.97 -6.03
N SER A 88 -3.07 -4.80 -5.78
CA SER A 88 -3.58 -3.84 -4.79
C SER A 88 -4.84 -3.14 -5.28
N ASP A 89 -5.01 -3.03 -6.59
CA ASP A 89 -6.14 -2.33 -7.19
C ASP A 89 -7.44 -3.13 -7.01
N ALA A 90 -7.35 -4.41 -6.63
CA ALA A 90 -8.48 -5.17 -6.14
C ALA A 90 -9.14 -4.52 -4.90
N MET A 91 -8.44 -3.66 -4.15
CA MET A 91 -9.03 -2.88 -3.05
C MET A 91 -10.06 -1.86 -3.55
N GLU A 92 -9.90 -1.30 -4.76
CA GLU A 92 -10.88 -0.34 -5.30
C GLU A 92 -12.26 -0.97 -5.49
N ALA A 93 -12.33 -2.28 -5.72
CA ALA A 93 -13.59 -3.02 -5.76
C ALA A 93 -14.31 -2.99 -4.40
N LEU A 94 -13.57 -3.05 -3.29
CA LEU A 94 -14.11 -3.03 -1.94
C LEU A 94 -14.43 -1.60 -1.46
N GLU A 95 -13.56 -0.64 -1.80
CA GLU A 95 -13.66 0.74 -1.36
C GLU A 95 -14.65 1.56 -2.19
N LEU A 96 -14.55 1.45 -3.53
CA LEU A 96 -15.27 2.27 -4.50
C LEU A 96 -16.28 1.48 -5.35
N GLY A 97 -16.32 0.15 -5.20
CA GLY A 97 -17.19 -0.69 -6.03
C GLY A 97 -16.72 -0.87 -7.47
N ARG A 98 -15.48 -0.51 -7.80
CA ARG A 98 -14.97 -0.57 -9.19
C ARG A 98 -14.26 -1.89 -9.47
N LEU A 99 -14.83 -2.70 -10.36
CA LEU A 99 -14.22 -3.92 -10.89
C LEU A 99 -13.25 -3.55 -12.01
N ASN A 100 -11.95 -3.60 -11.71
CA ASN A 100 -10.85 -3.24 -12.60
C ASN A 100 -9.99 -4.48 -12.96
N PRO A 101 -9.01 -4.36 -13.88
CA PRO A 101 -8.15 -5.48 -14.24
C PRO A 101 -7.32 -6.04 -13.08
N GLY A 102 -7.00 -5.21 -12.07
CA GLY A 102 -6.34 -5.64 -10.83
C GLY A 102 -7.17 -6.61 -10.00
N PHE A 103 -8.50 -6.39 -9.91
CA PHE A 103 -9.43 -7.33 -9.28
C PHE A 103 -9.46 -8.67 -10.02
N LEU A 104 -9.54 -8.66 -11.36
CA LEU A 104 -9.50 -9.88 -12.16
C LEU A 104 -8.19 -10.64 -11.97
N LEU A 105 -7.06 -9.94 -11.99
CA LEU A 105 -5.74 -10.52 -11.70
C LEU A 105 -5.69 -11.16 -10.31
N PHE A 106 -6.27 -10.50 -9.31
CA PHE A 106 -6.34 -11.03 -7.94
C PHE A 106 -7.19 -12.31 -7.86
N ALA A 107 -8.37 -12.33 -8.49
CA ALA A 107 -9.23 -13.50 -8.55
C ALA A 107 -8.53 -14.69 -9.24
N VAL A 108 -7.89 -14.45 -10.39
CA VAL A 108 -7.10 -15.47 -11.10
C VAL A 108 -5.95 -15.96 -10.22
N ALA A 109 -5.23 -15.06 -9.54
CA ALA A 109 -4.14 -15.43 -8.66
C ALA A 109 -4.61 -16.28 -7.46
N ALA A 110 -5.80 -15.99 -6.91
CA ALA A 110 -6.41 -16.79 -5.84
C ALA A 110 -6.79 -18.20 -6.33
N ILE A 111 -7.42 -18.31 -7.51
CA ILE A 111 -7.79 -19.60 -8.12
C ILE A 111 -6.55 -20.44 -8.43
N VAL A 112 -5.53 -19.83 -9.06
CA VAL A 112 -4.25 -20.51 -9.32
C VAL A 112 -3.60 -20.95 -8.01
N THR A 113 -3.73 -20.16 -6.93
CA THR A 113 -3.22 -20.54 -5.62
C THR A 113 -3.98 -21.70 -4.99
N LEU A 114 -5.29 -21.79 -5.18
CA LEU A 114 -6.11 -22.90 -4.69
C LEU A 114 -5.75 -24.24 -5.34
N VAL A 115 -5.29 -24.24 -6.61
CA VAL A 115 -4.95 -25.47 -7.34
C VAL A 115 -3.44 -25.73 -7.29
N GLY A 116 -2.67 -24.78 -7.80
CA GLY A 116 -1.22 -24.85 -7.96
C GLY A 116 -0.43 -24.43 -6.72
N GLY A 117 -1.10 -24.01 -5.65
CA GLY A 117 -0.46 -23.36 -4.51
C GLY A 117 0.21 -22.03 -4.90
N ARG A 118 1.13 -21.54 -4.08
CA ARG A 118 1.85 -20.27 -4.31
C ARG A 118 2.87 -20.29 -5.47
N TRP A 119 2.63 -21.11 -6.50
CA TRP A 119 3.43 -21.20 -7.72
C TRP A 119 3.57 -19.86 -8.43
N LEU A 120 2.49 -19.07 -8.49
CA LEU A 120 2.51 -17.71 -9.08
C LEU A 120 3.55 -16.81 -8.42
N CYS A 121 3.73 -16.91 -7.08
CA CYS A 121 4.76 -16.16 -6.35
C CYS A 121 6.19 -16.53 -6.76
N GLY A 122 6.42 -17.75 -7.28
CA GLY A 122 7.72 -18.22 -7.75
C GLY A 122 7.98 -18.00 -9.24
N TRP A 123 6.93 -17.91 -10.07
CA TRP A 123 7.04 -17.98 -11.54
C TRP A 123 6.48 -16.76 -12.29
N ALA A 124 5.58 -15.98 -11.68
CA ALA A 124 4.89 -14.87 -12.35
C ALA A 124 4.67 -13.65 -11.42
N CYS A 125 5.44 -13.52 -10.34
CA CYS A 125 5.39 -12.36 -9.46
C CYS A 125 6.56 -11.42 -9.72
N HIS A 126 6.28 -10.17 -10.10
CA HIS A 126 7.31 -9.16 -10.36
C HIS A 126 8.14 -8.85 -9.10
N MET A 127 7.52 -8.77 -7.91
CA MET A 127 8.26 -8.62 -6.65
C MET A 127 9.14 -9.83 -6.34
N GLY A 128 8.69 -11.05 -6.66
CA GLY A 128 9.49 -12.26 -6.52
C GLY A 128 10.74 -12.23 -7.42
N ALA A 129 10.56 -11.78 -8.67
CA ALA A 129 11.66 -11.58 -9.61
C ALA A 129 12.69 -10.56 -9.11
N LEU A 130 12.20 -9.42 -8.59
CA LEU A 130 13.04 -8.37 -8.02
C LEU A 130 13.92 -8.91 -6.89
N GLN A 131 13.32 -9.62 -5.92
CA GLN A 131 14.09 -10.18 -4.80
C GLN A 131 15.13 -11.21 -5.24
N GLU A 132 14.83 -12.01 -6.26
CA GLU A 132 15.77 -12.96 -6.83
C GLU A 132 16.91 -12.30 -7.58
N ALA A 133 16.62 -11.25 -8.35
CA ALA A 133 17.62 -10.42 -9.01
C ALA A 133 18.55 -9.77 -7.99
N CYS A 134 18.01 -9.18 -6.92
CA CYS A 134 18.79 -8.63 -5.81
C CYS A 134 19.65 -9.70 -5.12
N ALA A 135 19.08 -10.87 -4.81
CA ALA A 135 19.82 -11.97 -4.19
C ALA A 135 20.93 -12.54 -5.10
N TRP A 136 20.72 -12.52 -6.41
CA TRP A 136 21.75 -12.88 -7.38
C TRP A 136 22.86 -11.82 -7.45
N LEU A 137 22.51 -10.54 -7.50
CA LEU A 137 23.47 -9.44 -7.53
C LEU A 137 24.34 -9.41 -6.27
N LEU A 138 23.72 -9.52 -5.09
CA LEU A 138 24.44 -9.60 -3.81
C LEU A 138 25.44 -10.77 -3.78
N ARG A 139 25.04 -11.94 -4.30
CA ARG A 139 25.95 -13.10 -4.40
C ARG A 139 27.13 -12.86 -5.33
N LYS A 140 26.95 -12.12 -6.42
CA LYS A 140 28.06 -11.69 -7.29
C LYS A 140 29.02 -10.76 -6.57
N CYS A 141 28.50 -9.89 -5.69
CA CYS A 141 29.30 -9.02 -4.82
C CYS A 141 29.93 -9.76 -3.60
N GLY A 142 29.88 -11.09 -3.55
CA GLY A 142 30.41 -11.88 -2.43
C GLY A 142 29.52 -11.95 -1.20
N VAL A 143 28.35 -11.30 -1.21
CA VAL A 143 27.40 -11.26 -0.10
C VAL A 143 26.45 -12.44 -0.18
N ARG A 144 26.38 -13.27 0.88
CA ARG A 144 25.49 -14.43 0.95
C ARG A 144 24.36 -14.17 1.95
N PRO A 145 23.21 -13.63 1.51
CA PRO A 145 22.11 -13.34 2.42
C PRO A 145 21.54 -14.64 2.99
N ARG A 146 21.40 -14.70 4.32
CA ARG A 146 20.82 -15.85 5.04
C ARG A 146 19.41 -15.50 5.49
N LEU A 147 18.46 -16.42 5.30
CA LEU A 147 17.09 -16.21 5.73
C LEU A 147 17.03 -16.12 7.26
N LEU A 148 16.54 -15.01 7.79
CA LEU A 148 16.26 -14.82 9.21
C LEU A 148 14.88 -15.41 9.53
N ARG A 149 14.82 -16.37 10.46
CA ARG A 149 13.56 -17.01 10.89
C ARG A 149 13.06 -16.42 12.21
N VAL A 150 12.23 -15.38 12.10
CA VAL A 150 11.47 -14.81 13.21
C VAL A 150 10.02 -15.28 13.15
N ARG A 151 9.44 -15.69 14.28
CA ARG A 151 8.04 -16.12 14.38
C ARG A 151 7.07 -14.95 14.32
N VAL A 152 7.26 -13.93 15.16
CA VAL A 152 6.34 -12.79 15.30
C VAL A 152 6.14 -12.01 14.00
N LEU A 153 7.21 -11.83 13.21
CA LEU A 153 7.10 -11.18 11.90
C LEU A 153 6.27 -12.00 10.90
N GLY A 154 6.11 -13.30 11.12
CA GLY A 154 5.29 -14.18 10.27
C GLY A 154 3.80 -13.79 10.25
N TYR A 155 3.32 -13.05 11.25
CA TYR A 155 1.94 -12.56 11.33
C TYR A 155 1.73 -11.23 10.61
N VAL A 156 2.79 -10.46 10.33
CA VAL A 156 2.70 -9.14 9.67
C VAL A 156 1.95 -9.22 8.33
N PRO A 157 2.19 -10.19 7.43
CA PRO A 157 1.40 -10.34 6.21
C PRO A 157 -0.10 -10.49 6.44
N ILE A 158 -0.52 -11.18 7.50
CA ILE A 158 -1.93 -11.42 7.83
C ILE A 158 -2.56 -10.14 8.34
N VAL A 159 -1.89 -9.41 9.24
CA VAL A 159 -2.35 -8.12 9.73
C VAL A 159 -2.48 -7.11 8.58
N LEU A 160 -1.51 -7.08 7.67
CA LEU A 160 -1.57 -6.21 6.49
C LEU A 160 -2.70 -6.61 5.53
N ALA A 161 -2.92 -7.91 5.32
CA ALA A 161 -4.06 -8.39 4.53
C ALA A 161 -5.40 -7.96 5.14
N ALA A 162 -5.58 -8.13 6.46
CA ALA A 162 -6.78 -7.68 7.15
C ALA A 162 -6.94 -6.15 7.05
N TYR A 163 -5.85 -5.40 7.21
CA TYR A 163 -5.85 -3.95 7.06
C TYR A 163 -6.21 -3.49 5.64
N MET A 164 -5.81 -4.23 4.59
CA MET A 164 -6.08 -3.85 3.20
C MET A 164 -7.47 -4.30 2.72
N PHE A 165 -7.90 -5.52 3.06
CA PHE A 165 -9.06 -6.15 2.44
C PHE A 165 -10.27 -6.30 3.37
N ILE A 166 -10.08 -6.18 4.69
CA ILE A 166 -11.18 -6.35 5.67
C ILE A 166 -11.51 -5.00 6.30
N TRP A 167 -10.49 -4.22 6.68
CA TRP A 167 -10.67 -2.95 7.40
C TRP A 167 -11.54 -1.92 6.67
N PRO A 168 -11.44 -1.69 5.34
CA PRO A 168 -12.29 -0.69 4.68
C PRO A 168 -13.78 -1.01 4.80
N THR A 169 -14.15 -2.26 4.56
CA THR A 169 -15.52 -2.77 4.68
C THR A 169 -15.98 -2.79 6.14
N LEU A 170 -15.16 -3.30 7.06
CA LEU A 170 -15.46 -3.32 8.49
C LEU A 170 -15.68 -1.91 9.05
N ARG A 171 -14.83 -0.95 8.68
CA ARG A 171 -14.96 0.46 9.07
C ARG A 171 -16.27 1.05 8.56
N ARG A 172 -16.57 0.86 7.27
CA ARG A 172 -17.73 1.47 6.60
C ARG A 172 -19.06 0.88 7.07
N ASP A 173 -19.18 -0.45 7.08
CA ASP A 173 -20.46 -1.13 7.17
C ASP A 173 -20.84 -1.50 8.62
N ILE A 174 -19.86 -1.58 9.53
CA ILE A 174 -20.08 -2.02 10.91
C ILE A 174 -19.64 -0.93 11.89
N LEU A 175 -18.37 -0.53 11.86
CA LEU A 175 -17.77 0.24 12.95
C LEU A 175 -18.31 1.69 13.01
N VAL A 176 -18.35 2.40 11.88
CA VAL A 176 -18.87 3.78 11.84
C VAL A 176 -20.37 3.84 12.18
N PRO A 177 -21.26 3.02 11.58
CA PRO A 177 -22.68 3.01 11.97
C PRO A 177 -22.90 2.66 13.45
N LEU A 178 -22.15 1.69 13.98
CA LEU A 178 -22.24 1.31 15.38
C LEU A 178 -21.79 2.45 16.30
N LEU A 179 -20.65 3.07 16.03
CA LEU A 179 -20.11 4.14 16.86
C LEU A 179 -20.93 5.42 16.78
N ILE A 180 -21.52 5.76 15.64
CA ILE A 180 -22.47 6.88 15.57
C ILE A 180 -23.64 6.66 16.55
N ARG A 181 -24.09 5.41 16.71
CA ARG A 181 -25.17 5.05 17.63
C ARG A 181 -24.74 5.00 19.10
N THR A 182 -23.55 4.46 19.39
CA THR A 182 -23.12 4.18 20.77
C THR A 182 -22.17 5.23 21.35
N TRP A 183 -21.33 5.85 20.53
CA TRP A 183 -20.28 6.79 20.94
C TRP A 183 -19.92 7.77 19.81
N PRO A 184 -20.72 8.84 19.60
CA PRO A 184 -20.57 9.76 18.47
C PRO A 184 -19.19 10.42 18.39
N ASP A 185 -18.60 10.77 19.53
CA ASP A 185 -17.26 11.36 19.60
C ASP A 185 -16.21 10.40 19.01
N ALA A 186 -16.27 9.11 19.34
CA ALA A 186 -15.34 8.12 18.79
C ALA A 186 -15.56 7.89 17.28
N ALA A 187 -16.78 8.07 16.76
CA ALA A 187 -17.06 7.98 15.34
C ALA A 187 -16.33 9.08 14.54
N SER A 188 -16.18 10.29 15.10
CA SER A 188 -15.46 11.40 14.46
C SER A 188 -13.98 11.06 14.18
N TRP A 189 -13.34 10.26 15.05
CA TRP A 189 -11.94 9.87 14.91
C TRP A 189 -11.70 8.93 13.73
N LEU A 190 -12.70 8.11 13.40
CA LEU A 190 -12.64 7.23 12.24
C LEU A 190 -12.90 7.98 10.95
N GLY A 191 -13.44 9.20 11.00
CA GLY A 191 -13.83 10.02 9.85
C GLY A 191 -15.10 9.51 9.15
N PRO A 192 -15.69 10.31 8.26
CA PRO A 192 -16.92 9.95 7.56
C PRO A 192 -16.70 8.68 6.70
N ALA A 193 -17.73 7.84 6.65
CA ALA A 193 -17.81 6.70 5.76
C ALA A 193 -18.91 6.95 4.74
N SER A 194 -18.56 6.94 3.45
CA SER A 194 -19.55 6.95 2.38
C SER A 194 -20.25 5.60 2.30
N ARG A 195 -21.53 5.60 1.94
CA ARG A 195 -22.25 4.36 1.62
C ARG A 195 -21.61 3.69 0.40
N PHE A 196 -21.66 2.36 0.35
CA PHE A 196 -21.14 1.63 -0.81
C PHE A 196 -21.95 1.98 -2.07
N PRO A 197 -21.32 2.46 -3.15
CA PRO A 197 -22.03 2.94 -4.33
C PRO A 197 -22.57 1.82 -5.24
N GLY A 198 -22.34 0.54 -4.90
CA GLY A 198 -22.63 -0.60 -5.78
C GLY A 198 -21.46 -0.94 -6.70
N PHE A 199 -21.58 -2.04 -7.46
CA PHE A 199 -20.53 -2.48 -8.37
C PHE A 199 -20.62 -1.80 -9.74
N SER A 200 -19.49 -1.33 -10.25
CA SER A 200 -19.32 -0.79 -11.60
C SER A 200 -18.09 -1.42 -12.26
N VAL A 201 -18.12 -1.58 -13.58
CA VAL A 201 -17.01 -2.18 -14.34
C VAL A 201 -16.15 -1.08 -14.94
N ALA A 202 -14.85 -1.05 -14.63
CA ALA A 202 -13.89 -0.05 -15.07
C ALA A 202 -12.61 -0.74 -15.59
N LEU A 203 -12.68 -1.30 -16.80
CA LEU A 203 -11.58 -2.10 -17.37
C LEU A 203 -10.51 -1.27 -18.09
N THR A 204 -10.79 -0.01 -18.43
CA THR A 204 -9.86 0.88 -19.15
C THR A 204 -9.52 2.11 -18.31
N SER A 205 -8.30 2.63 -18.48
CA SER A 205 -7.87 3.89 -17.87
C SER A 205 -7.17 4.78 -18.89
N ASN A 206 -7.41 6.09 -18.77
CA ASN A 206 -6.68 7.14 -19.49
C ASN A 206 -5.44 7.61 -18.69
N ASP A 207 -5.44 7.36 -17.37
CA ASP A 207 -4.33 7.70 -16.48
C ASP A 207 -3.84 6.43 -15.80
N LEU A 208 -2.87 5.76 -16.44
CA LEU A 208 -2.28 4.52 -15.93
C LEU A 208 -1.38 4.77 -14.70
N TRP A 209 -0.87 6.00 -14.53
CA TRP A 209 0.06 6.35 -13.47
C TRP A 209 -0.63 6.87 -12.19
N ARG A 210 -1.94 7.17 -12.26
CA ARG A 210 -2.76 7.64 -11.13
C ARG A 210 -2.63 6.75 -9.89
N GLY A 211 -1.94 7.20 -8.85
CA GLY A 211 -1.78 6.45 -7.60
C GLY A 211 -0.58 5.49 -7.58
N MET A 212 0.24 5.46 -8.63
CA MET A 212 1.60 4.94 -8.55
C MET A 212 2.53 5.97 -7.93
N PRO A 213 3.57 5.55 -7.18
CA PRO A 213 4.60 6.46 -6.71
C PRO A 213 5.30 7.14 -7.89
N SER A 214 5.74 8.39 -7.70
CA SER A 214 6.63 9.06 -8.65
C SER A 214 7.93 8.26 -8.83
N ALA A 215 8.63 8.45 -9.95
CA ALA A 215 9.89 7.74 -10.22
C ALA A 215 10.91 7.90 -9.08
N TRP A 216 10.94 9.07 -8.46
CA TRP A 216 11.80 9.39 -7.31
C TRP A 216 11.52 8.53 -6.06
N ILE A 217 10.30 8.03 -5.89
CA ILE A 217 9.91 7.12 -4.81
C ILE A 217 9.91 5.66 -5.25
N ALA A 218 9.60 5.39 -6.52
CA ALA A 218 9.61 4.03 -7.07
C ALA A 218 10.98 3.36 -6.95
N ILE A 219 12.07 4.08 -7.21
CA ILE A 219 13.44 3.52 -7.10
C ILE A 219 13.78 3.14 -5.64
N PRO A 220 13.66 4.04 -4.64
CA PRO A 220 13.80 3.68 -3.23
C PRO A 220 12.89 2.52 -2.81
N PHE A 221 11.64 2.49 -3.28
CA PHE A 221 10.71 1.40 -3.01
C PHE A 221 11.27 0.05 -3.47
N LEU A 222 11.76 -0.04 -4.71
CA LEU A 222 12.36 -1.27 -5.25
C LEU A 222 13.64 -1.64 -4.50
N LEU A 223 14.49 -0.67 -4.14
CA LEU A 223 15.71 -0.91 -3.38
C LEU A 223 15.42 -1.43 -1.96
N VAL A 224 14.38 -0.91 -1.29
CA VAL A 224 14.00 -1.33 0.05
C VAL A 224 13.33 -2.72 0.01
N CYS A 225 12.23 -2.86 -0.72
CA CYS A 225 11.43 -4.08 -0.78
C CYS A 225 12.17 -5.23 -1.50
N GLY A 226 13.14 -4.91 -2.36
CA GLY A 226 14.07 -5.84 -2.97
C GLY A 226 15.37 -5.96 -2.18
N GLY A 227 16.32 -5.07 -2.46
CA GLY A 227 17.71 -5.15 -2.01
C GLY A 227 17.89 -5.19 -0.49
N ALA A 228 17.38 -4.19 0.23
CA ALA A 228 17.59 -4.06 1.67
C ALA A 228 16.96 -5.21 2.46
N THR A 229 15.70 -5.55 2.17
CA THR A 229 15.05 -6.69 2.83
C THR A 229 15.73 -8.02 2.47
N VAL A 230 16.27 -8.18 1.26
CA VAL A 230 17.05 -9.36 0.90
C VAL A 230 18.36 -9.43 1.67
N PHE A 231 19.05 -8.31 1.83
CA PHE A 231 20.31 -8.22 2.56
C PHE A 231 20.13 -8.60 4.04
N PHE A 232 19.13 -8.03 4.71
CA PHE A 232 18.92 -8.21 6.15
C PHE A 232 18.12 -9.47 6.51
N LEU A 233 17.10 -9.83 5.72
CA LEU A 233 16.16 -10.91 6.05
C LEU A 233 16.31 -12.15 5.15
N GLY A 234 17.05 -12.09 4.04
CA GLY A 234 17.28 -13.21 3.11
C GLY A 234 16.53 -13.10 1.78
N ALA A 235 16.84 -14.00 0.82
CA ALA A 235 16.37 -13.96 -0.59
C ALA A 235 14.85 -13.85 -0.84
N ARG A 236 14.01 -14.01 0.18
CA ARG A 236 12.55 -13.79 0.13
C ARG A 236 12.02 -13.05 1.36
N GLY A 237 12.83 -12.18 1.96
CA GLY A 237 12.53 -11.50 3.22
C GLY A 237 11.19 -10.76 3.18
N PHE A 238 11.03 -9.83 2.23
CA PHE A 238 9.75 -9.13 2.02
C PHE A 238 8.58 -10.07 1.67
N CYS A 239 8.75 -11.02 0.75
CA CYS A 239 7.66 -11.96 0.43
C CYS A 239 7.22 -12.84 1.61
N ARG A 240 8.11 -13.09 2.58
CA ARG A 240 7.84 -13.88 3.80
C ARG A 240 7.16 -13.04 4.89
N TYR A 241 7.59 -11.79 5.06
CA TYR A 241 7.28 -10.96 6.22
C TYR A 241 6.53 -9.66 5.94
N GLY A 242 6.57 -9.12 4.72
CA GLY A 242 5.99 -7.81 4.40
C GLY A 242 4.92 -7.80 3.31
N CYS A 243 4.77 -8.90 2.56
CA CYS A 243 3.81 -8.97 1.45
C CYS A 243 2.39 -9.27 1.95
N PRO A 244 1.40 -8.37 1.79
CA PRO A 244 0.02 -8.58 2.24
C PRO A 244 -0.66 -9.74 1.52
N TYR A 245 -0.35 -9.96 0.23
CA TYR A 245 -0.86 -11.11 -0.52
C TYR A 245 -0.38 -12.44 0.06
N GLY A 246 0.77 -12.44 0.76
CA GLY A 246 1.20 -13.60 1.54
C GLY A 246 0.24 -13.94 2.68
N GLY A 247 -0.44 -12.95 3.27
CA GLY A 247 -1.47 -13.18 4.29
C GLY A 247 -2.72 -13.89 3.75
N ILE A 248 -3.07 -13.64 2.49
CA ILE A 248 -4.24 -14.25 1.83
C ILE A 248 -3.88 -15.60 1.19
N PHE A 249 -2.75 -15.67 0.50
CA PHE A 249 -2.36 -16.85 -0.27
C PHE A 249 -1.76 -17.98 0.59
N LYS A 250 -1.27 -17.71 1.81
CA LYS A 250 -0.81 -18.76 2.74
C LYS A 250 -1.96 -19.66 3.24
N PRO A 251 -3.12 -19.12 3.64
CA PRO A 251 -4.31 -19.93 3.89
C PRO A 251 -4.73 -20.78 2.68
N LEU A 252 -4.81 -20.19 1.47
CA LEU A 252 -5.18 -20.93 0.25
C LEU A 252 -4.18 -22.04 -0.08
N GLU A 253 -2.88 -21.79 0.14
CA GLU A 253 -1.82 -22.79 0.02
C GLU A 253 -2.03 -24.02 0.92
N HIS A 254 -2.74 -23.89 2.05
CA HIS A 254 -3.03 -25.04 2.89
C HIS A 254 -4.04 -26.00 2.23
N LEU A 255 -4.94 -25.45 1.40
CA LEU A 255 -5.95 -26.18 0.63
C LEU A 255 -5.40 -26.73 -0.69
N ALA A 256 -4.29 -26.18 -1.19
CA ALA A 256 -3.75 -26.55 -2.49
C ALA A 256 -3.30 -28.04 -2.57
N PRO A 257 -3.75 -28.80 -3.59
CA PRO A 257 -3.35 -30.19 -3.80
C PRO A 257 -2.02 -30.34 -4.54
N ALA A 258 -1.60 -29.35 -5.35
CA ALA A 258 -0.30 -29.40 -6.00
C ALA A 258 0.83 -29.21 -4.98
N ARG A 259 1.65 -30.26 -4.78
CA ARG A 259 2.67 -30.34 -3.71
C ARG A 259 4.00 -30.82 -4.26
N ILE A 260 5.06 -30.56 -3.51
CA ILE A 260 6.34 -31.23 -3.72
C ILE A 260 6.31 -32.51 -2.87
N THR A 261 6.27 -33.65 -3.52
CA THR A 261 6.25 -34.98 -2.89
C THR A 261 7.61 -35.65 -3.01
N VAL A 262 7.87 -36.61 -2.13
CA VAL A 262 9.07 -37.45 -2.20
C VAL A 262 8.69 -38.90 -2.42
N ASP A 263 9.47 -39.58 -3.25
CA ASP A 263 9.57 -41.04 -3.24
C ASP A 263 10.58 -41.45 -2.17
N LEU A 264 10.09 -42.05 -1.08
CA LEU A 264 10.91 -42.39 0.09
C LEU A 264 11.92 -43.49 -0.23
N ASP A 265 11.61 -44.38 -1.17
CA ASP A 265 12.49 -45.49 -1.54
C ASP A 265 13.73 -44.99 -2.31
N SER A 266 13.55 -43.93 -3.10
CA SER A 266 14.61 -43.28 -3.85
C SER A 266 15.41 -42.24 -3.04
N CYS A 267 14.91 -41.82 -1.88
CA CYS A 267 15.47 -40.72 -1.09
C CYS A 267 16.49 -41.19 -0.05
N ASP A 268 17.73 -40.68 -0.14
CA ASP A 268 18.81 -40.98 0.81
C ASP A 268 18.93 -39.99 1.97
N GLY A 269 18.06 -38.97 2.02
CA GLY A 269 18.09 -37.94 3.07
C GLY A 269 19.30 -36.99 3.02
N CYS A 270 20.02 -36.87 1.89
CA CYS A 270 21.25 -36.08 1.77
C CYS A 270 21.14 -34.56 2.05
N GLY A 271 19.93 -33.99 2.09
CA GLY A 271 19.70 -32.58 2.46
C GLY A 271 19.99 -31.53 1.38
N GLN A 272 20.46 -31.90 0.18
CA GLN A 272 20.78 -30.96 -0.91
C GLN A 272 19.57 -30.10 -1.32
N CYS A 273 18.37 -30.68 -1.27
CA CYS A 273 17.10 -30.00 -1.54
C CYS A 273 16.85 -28.81 -0.59
N THR A 274 17.33 -28.88 0.65
CA THR A 274 17.20 -27.82 1.65
C THR A 274 18.24 -26.73 1.46
N ALA A 275 19.47 -27.11 1.12
CA ALA A 275 20.52 -26.15 0.78
C ALA A 275 20.16 -25.33 -0.49
N ALA A 276 19.47 -25.95 -1.45
CA ALA A 276 19.04 -25.29 -2.69
C ALA A 276 17.78 -24.44 -2.55
N CYS A 277 16.99 -24.59 -1.48
CA CYS A 277 15.68 -23.95 -1.37
C CYS A 277 15.79 -22.43 -1.18
N SER A 278 15.41 -21.65 -2.21
CA SER A 278 15.42 -20.18 -2.12
C SER A 278 14.39 -19.62 -1.13
N SER A 279 13.34 -20.37 -0.80
CA SER A 279 12.37 -20.02 0.27
C SER A 279 12.87 -20.36 1.68
N GLY A 280 14.03 -21.01 1.81
CA GLY A 280 14.61 -21.43 3.09
C GLY A 280 13.80 -22.48 3.84
N ILE A 281 13.02 -23.29 3.11
CA ILE A 281 12.28 -24.44 3.65
C ILE A 281 13.24 -25.59 3.91
N ARG A 282 13.05 -26.31 5.02
CA ARG A 282 13.81 -27.53 5.32
C ARG A 282 13.14 -28.72 4.65
N VAL A 283 13.27 -28.76 3.33
CA VAL A 283 12.60 -29.74 2.47
C VAL A 283 12.87 -31.17 2.93
N HIS A 284 14.12 -31.53 3.25
CA HIS A 284 14.47 -32.90 3.65
C HIS A 284 13.79 -33.33 4.97
N GLU A 285 13.66 -32.41 5.94
CA GLU A 285 12.97 -32.64 7.20
C GLU A 285 11.47 -32.82 6.98
N GLU A 286 10.85 -31.93 6.18
CA GLU A 286 9.40 -31.98 5.92
C GLU A 286 9.00 -33.20 5.10
N VAL A 287 9.72 -33.51 4.02
CA VAL A 287 9.39 -34.66 3.17
C VAL A 287 9.63 -35.99 3.88
N ARG A 288 10.60 -36.07 4.80
CA ARG A 288 10.79 -37.24 5.66
C ARG A 288 9.63 -37.37 6.65
N ALA A 289 9.19 -36.28 7.28
CA ALA A 289 8.13 -36.34 8.27
C ALA A 289 6.74 -36.56 7.67
N PHE A 290 6.44 -36.01 6.49
CA PHE A 290 5.09 -35.94 5.93
C PHE A 290 4.95 -36.55 4.52
N GLY A 291 6.04 -37.05 3.91
CA GLY A 291 6.05 -37.49 2.50
C GLY A 291 5.95 -36.34 1.47
N ARG A 292 5.83 -35.09 1.95
CA ARG A 292 5.62 -33.89 1.13
C ARG A 292 6.00 -32.62 1.87
N VAL A 293 6.20 -31.54 1.12
CA VAL A 293 6.39 -30.20 1.70
C VAL A 293 5.03 -29.64 2.15
N VAL A 294 4.92 -29.29 3.44
CA VAL A 294 3.69 -28.83 4.10
C VAL A 294 3.73 -27.35 4.48
N SER A 295 4.91 -26.72 4.47
CA SER A 295 5.05 -25.31 4.81
C SER A 295 4.34 -24.39 3.81
N SER A 296 3.51 -23.48 4.32
CA SER A 296 2.85 -22.44 3.52
C SER A 296 3.79 -21.31 3.06
N ASP A 297 5.04 -21.29 3.55
CA ASP A 297 6.08 -20.40 3.05
C ASP A 297 6.70 -20.90 1.72
N CYS A 298 6.39 -22.12 1.29
CA CYS A 298 6.85 -22.68 0.02
C CYS A 298 6.16 -21.99 -1.17
N VAL A 299 6.94 -21.33 -2.04
CA VAL A 299 6.43 -20.66 -3.26
C VAL A 299 6.65 -21.49 -4.53
N LYS A 300 6.94 -22.80 -4.38
CA LYS A 300 7.05 -23.78 -5.47
C LYS A 300 7.97 -23.35 -6.60
N THR A 301 9.16 -22.89 -6.23
CA THR A 301 10.22 -22.51 -7.16
C THR A 301 10.81 -23.70 -7.93
N LEU A 302 10.61 -24.90 -7.39
CA LEU A 302 11.17 -26.17 -7.87
C LEU A 302 12.70 -26.24 -7.80
N ASP A 303 13.37 -25.34 -7.07
CA ASP A 303 14.82 -25.38 -6.85
C ASP A 303 15.24 -26.70 -6.17
N CYS A 304 14.43 -27.18 -5.22
CA CYS A 304 14.67 -28.42 -4.50
C CYS A 304 14.50 -29.67 -5.39
N VAL A 305 13.52 -29.67 -6.29
CA VAL A 305 13.29 -30.74 -7.28
C VAL A 305 14.47 -30.79 -8.25
N ALA A 306 14.90 -29.63 -8.75
CA ALA A 306 16.01 -29.55 -9.69
C ALA A 306 17.35 -29.96 -9.07
N ALA A 307 17.55 -29.70 -7.78
CA ALA A 307 18.76 -30.01 -7.04
C ALA A 307 18.83 -31.44 -6.48
N CYS A 308 17.76 -32.24 -6.59
CA CYS A 308 17.76 -33.60 -6.07
C CYS A 308 18.67 -34.50 -6.93
N PRO A 309 19.72 -35.14 -6.37
CA PRO A 309 20.62 -35.99 -7.15
C PRO A 309 20.02 -37.35 -7.52
N ARG A 310 19.02 -37.80 -6.75
CA ARG A 310 18.34 -39.10 -6.89
C ARG A 310 17.00 -39.01 -7.61
N ASP A 311 16.61 -37.80 -8.04
CA ASP A 311 15.30 -37.54 -8.65
C ASP A 311 14.08 -37.98 -7.82
N ALA A 312 14.27 -38.13 -6.51
CA ALA A 312 13.25 -38.56 -5.57
C ALA A 312 12.15 -37.50 -5.33
N LEU A 313 12.39 -36.23 -5.69
CA LEU A 313 11.43 -35.13 -5.50
C LEU A 313 10.70 -34.80 -6.79
N ALA A 314 9.37 -34.64 -6.72
CA ALA A 314 8.55 -34.26 -7.85
C ALA A 314 7.45 -33.25 -7.46
N PHE A 315 6.98 -32.46 -8.43
CA PHE A 315 5.80 -31.61 -8.27
C PHE A 315 4.57 -32.36 -8.80
N ARG A 316 3.70 -32.81 -7.91
CA ARG A 316 2.55 -33.69 -8.21
C ARG A 316 1.34 -33.31 -7.37
N PHE A 317 0.16 -33.75 -7.78
CA PHE A 317 -1.03 -33.68 -6.93
C PHE A 317 -0.91 -34.67 -5.77
N SER A 318 -1.17 -34.19 -4.56
CA SER A 318 -1.17 -34.96 -3.32
C SER A 318 -2.22 -34.36 -2.38
N ALA A 319 -2.56 -35.07 -1.30
CA ALA A 319 -3.55 -34.54 -0.36
C ALA A 319 -3.11 -33.16 0.19
N PRO A 320 -4.04 -32.20 0.33
CA PRO A 320 -3.76 -30.88 0.88
C PRO A 320 -3.15 -30.94 2.28
N SER A 321 -2.38 -29.92 2.65
CA SER A 321 -1.76 -29.85 3.99
C SER A 321 -2.74 -29.55 5.11
N ILE A 322 -3.97 -29.11 4.83
CA ILE A 322 -5.03 -29.01 5.85
C ILE A 322 -5.44 -30.39 6.34
N ILE A 323 -5.43 -31.38 5.45
CA ILE A 323 -5.62 -32.80 5.77
C ILE A 323 -4.24 -33.33 6.20
N ARG A 324 -3.77 -32.84 7.36
CA ARG A 324 -2.54 -33.34 7.98
C ARG A 324 -2.81 -34.77 8.43
N GLY A 325 -2.38 -35.74 7.62
CA GLY A 325 -2.16 -37.09 8.13
C GLY A 325 -1.19 -37.03 9.32
N LYS A 326 -1.30 -38.01 10.24
CA LYS A 326 -0.31 -38.16 11.29
C LYS A 326 1.09 -38.21 10.66
N PRO A 327 2.09 -37.52 11.21
CA PRO A 327 3.42 -37.51 10.63
C PRO A 327 3.95 -38.95 10.58
N VAL A 328 4.47 -39.37 9.42
CA VAL A 328 5.03 -40.72 9.18
C VAL A 328 6.23 -40.97 10.08
N HIS A 329 7.00 -39.91 10.34
CA HIS A 329 8.09 -39.86 11.32
C HIS A 329 7.95 -38.63 12.21
N GLN A 330 8.50 -38.65 13.43
CA GLN A 330 8.45 -37.51 14.36
C GLN A 330 8.80 -36.20 13.66
N ALA A 331 7.83 -35.28 13.62
CA ALA A 331 8.01 -33.99 12.98
C ALA A 331 9.01 -33.15 13.82
N PRO A 332 10.12 -32.66 13.23
CA PRO A 332 11.07 -31.85 13.97
C PRO A 332 10.40 -30.54 14.42
N ALA A 333 10.69 -30.15 15.67
CA ALA A 333 10.19 -28.89 16.21
C ALA A 333 10.63 -27.70 15.33
N PRO A 334 9.76 -26.70 15.10
CA PRO A 334 10.14 -25.50 14.36
C PRO A 334 11.31 -24.81 15.08
N ARG A 335 12.42 -24.58 14.36
CA ARG A 335 13.57 -23.83 14.90
C ARG A 335 13.58 -22.41 14.36
N TYR A 336 13.58 -21.45 15.27
CA TYR A 336 13.68 -20.03 15.02
C TYR A 336 15.09 -19.55 15.35
N ASP A 337 15.54 -18.49 14.68
CA ASP A 337 16.87 -17.92 14.94
C ASP A 337 16.87 -17.01 16.17
N THR A 338 15.68 -16.63 16.67
CA THR A 338 15.44 -15.63 17.72
C THR A 338 14.95 -16.25 19.03
N THR A 339 15.35 -15.67 20.17
CA THR A 339 14.75 -15.96 21.48
C THR A 339 13.49 -15.12 21.70
N LEU A 340 12.66 -15.46 22.70
CA LEU A 340 11.45 -14.68 23.03
C LEU A 340 11.73 -13.18 23.29
N GLY A 341 12.78 -12.86 24.04
CA GLY A 341 13.17 -11.47 24.28
C GLY A 341 13.66 -10.74 23.02
N GLU A 342 14.37 -11.45 22.13
CA GLU A 342 14.75 -10.92 20.82
C GLU A 342 13.52 -10.70 19.91
N GLU A 343 12.49 -11.56 20.01
CA GLU A 343 11.24 -11.40 19.26
C GLU A 343 10.47 -10.15 19.71
N LEU A 344 10.39 -9.87 21.01
CA LEU A 344 9.74 -8.67 21.54
C LEU A 344 10.46 -7.40 21.06
N LEU A 345 11.79 -7.38 21.07
CA LEU A 345 12.58 -6.27 20.53
C LEU A 345 12.28 -6.04 19.05
N VAL A 346 12.34 -7.11 18.24
CA VAL A 346 12.07 -7.05 16.79
C VAL A 346 10.66 -6.53 16.52
N LEU A 347 9.66 -7.00 17.27
CA LEU A 347 8.27 -6.56 17.12
C LEU A 347 8.09 -5.10 17.53
N ALA A 348 8.66 -4.68 18.67
CA ALA A 348 8.57 -3.30 19.15
C ALA A 348 9.21 -2.31 18.16
N VAL A 349 10.41 -2.61 17.68
CA VAL A 349 11.09 -1.78 16.68
C VAL A 349 10.33 -1.76 15.36
N PHE A 350 9.77 -2.90 14.92
CA PHE A 350 8.93 -2.96 13.73
C PHE A 350 7.70 -2.07 13.85
N ILE A 351 6.93 -2.18 14.94
CA ILE A 351 5.71 -1.39 15.15
C ILE A 351 6.04 0.10 15.23
N PHE A 352 7.04 0.47 16.03
CA PHE A 352 7.49 1.85 16.17
C PHE A 352 7.92 2.43 14.81
N SER A 353 8.80 1.74 14.09
CA SER A 353 9.29 2.20 12.79
C SER A 353 8.18 2.27 11.74
N PHE A 354 7.27 1.29 11.70
CA PHE A 354 6.14 1.29 10.77
C PHE A 354 5.20 2.47 11.05
N MET A 355 4.88 2.72 12.32
CA MET A 355 4.11 3.90 12.69
C MET A 355 4.82 5.15 12.22
N VAL A 356 6.09 5.36 12.59
CA VAL A 356 6.87 6.57 12.23
C VAL A 356 7.02 6.78 10.73
N LEU A 357 7.26 5.73 9.96
CA LEU A 357 7.62 5.88 8.55
C LEU A 357 6.40 5.90 7.62
N ARG A 358 5.26 5.34 8.04
CA ARG A 358 4.07 5.28 7.18
C ARG A 358 3.53 6.68 6.89
N GLY A 359 3.46 7.03 5.60
CA GLY A 359 2.97 8.34 5.15
C GLY A 359 3.90 9.50 5.52
N LEU A 360 5.15 9.21 5.90
CA LEU A 360 6.12 10.26 6.22
C LEU A 360 6.35 11.13 4.98
N TYR A 361 6.18 12.44 5.17
CA TYR A 361 6.25 13.47 4.12
C TYR A 361 5.31 13.27 2.92
N ASP A 362 4.21 12.53 3.07
CA ASP A 362 3.33 12.09 1.96
C ASP A 362 4.04 11.25 0.88
N LEU A 363 5.30 10.83 1.12
CA LEU A 363 6.14 10.13 0.14
C LEU A 363 6.23 8.62 0.39
N VAL A 364 6.07 8.17 1.64
CA VAL A 364 6.34 6.77 2.00
C VAL A 364 5.07 5.92 1.94
N PRO A 365 4.82 5.15 0.85
CA PRO A 365 3.66 4.28 0.77
C PRO A 365 3.77 3.13 1.77
N MET A 366 2.63 2.55 2.13
CA MET A 366 2.53 1.53 3.17
C MET A 366 3.51 0.36 2.97
N LEU A 367 3.62 -0.17 1.75
CA LEU A 367 4.52 -1.30 1.46
C LEU A 367 6.00 -0.94 1.62
N MET A 368 6.39 0.30 1.27
CA MET A 368 7.74 0.80 1.53
C MET A 368 8.00 0.93 3.03
N ALA A 369 7.03 1.49 3.78
CA ALA A 369 7.12 1.62 5.23
C ALA A 369 7.29 0.26 5.92
N VAL A 370 6.58 -0.78 5.46
CA VAL A 370 6.76 -2.16 5.94
C VAL A 370 8.17 -2.65 5.62
N GLY A 371 8.67 -2.45 4.40
CA GLY A 371 10.03 -2.83 4.02
C GLY A 371 11.10 -2.15 4.88
N LEU A 372 10.97 -0.84 5.10
CA LEU A 372 11.87 -0.06 5.96
C LEU A 372 11.79 -0.53 7.42
N ALA A 373 10.58 -0.76 7.96
CA ALA A 373 10.38 -1.25 9.31
C ALA A 373 10.95 -2.65 9.53
N LEU A 374 10.84 -3.55 8.54
CA LEU A 374 11.50 -4.87 8.57
C LEU A 374 13.01 -4.73 8.60
N CYS A 375 13.58 -3.82 7.80
CA CYS A 375 15.01 -3.55 7.80
C CYS A 375 15.47 -2.97 9.14
N ALA A 376 14.75 -1.98 9.69
CA ALA A 376 15.04 -1.39 11.00
C ALA A 376 15.01 -2.44 12.12
N ALA A 377 14.02 -3.33 12.12
CA ALA A 377 13.93 -4.43 13.08
C ALA A 377 15.09 -5.44 12.92
N GLY A 378 15.49 -5.74 11.68
CA GLY A 378 16.67 -6.56 11.39
C GLY A 378 17.97 -5.91 11.89
N ILE A 379 18.17 -4.62 11.61
CA ILE A 379 19.34 -3.85 12.06
C ILE A 379 19.42 -3.82 13.59
N ALA A 380 18.30 -3.50 14.27
CA ALA A 380 18.24 -3.49 15.73
C ALA A 380 18.55 -4.86 16.35
N TRP A 381 18.07 -5.95 15.74
CA TRP A 381 18.38 -7.30 16.21
C TRP A 381 19.87 -7.66 16.04
N PHE A 382 20.48 -7.36 14.90
CA PHE A 382 21.91 -7.57 14.70
C PHE A 382 22.75 -6.71 15.65
N ALA A 383 22.35 -5.47 15.89
CA ALA A 383 23.01 -4.57 16.86
C ALA A 383 22.94 -5.13 18.29
N TRP A 384 21.75 -5.58 18.70
CA TRP A 384 21.56 -6.22 20.00
C TRP A 384 22.46 -7.44 20.19
N ARG A 385 22.60 -8.27 19.14
CA ARG A 385 23.53 -9.40 19.16
C ARG A 385 24.98 -8.95 19.16
N CYS A 386 25.34 -7.91 18.42
CA CYS A 386 26.68 -7.33 18.47
C CYS A 386 27.04 -6.88 19.89
N VAL A 387 26.09 -6.46 20.74
CA VAL A 387 26.36 -6.13 22.15
C VAL A 387 26.44 -7.38 23.03
N ARG A 388 25.56 -8.37 22.83
CA ARG A 388 25.42 -9.53 23.74
C ARG A 388 26.20 -10.79 23.38
N ARG A 389 26.64 -10.96 22.14
CA ARG A 389 27.32 -12.17 21.67
C ARG A 389 28.78 -11.86 21.29
N PRO A 390 29.73 -12.75 21.62
CA PRO A 390 31.14 -12.53 21.30
C PRO A 390 31.43 -12.62 19.81
N ASP A 391 30.61 -13.36 19.05
CA ASP A 391 30.77 -13.57 17.62
C ASP A 391 29.46 -13.32 16.86
N VAL A 392 29.50 -12.35 15.95
CA VAL A 392 28.35 -12.00 15.09
C VAL A 392 28.80 -11.83 13.65
N ARG A 393 28.09 -12.48 12.72
CA ARG A 393 28.28 -12.37 11.28
C ARG A 393 26.99 -11.94 10.60
N LEU A 394 27.10 -10.98 9.67
CA LEU A 394 26.02 -10.52 8.81
C LEU A 394 26.43 -10.75 7.35
N ALA A 395 25.67 -11.58 6.64
CA ALA A 395 25.82 -11.83 5.20
C ALA A 395 27.25 -12.22 4.72
N GLY A 396 28.04 -12.83 5.61
CA GLY A 396 29.43 -13.24 5.36
C GLY A 396 30.48 -12.31 6.00
N VAL A 397 30.09 -11.11 6.42
CA VAL A 397 30.95 -10.13 7.07
C VAL A 397 30.96 -10.33 8.58
N GLN A 398 32.14 -10.33 9.19
CA GLN A 398 32.29 -10.43 10.65
C GLN A 398 32.14 -9.06 11.29
N LEU A 399 31.08 -8.87 12.10
CA LEU A 399 30.82 -7.61 12.80
C LEU A 399 31.55 -7.56 14.15
N ARG A 400 31.54 -8.68 14.89
CA ARG A 400 32.22 -8.82 16.19
C ARG A 400 32.87 -10.19 16.26
N ARG A 401 34.11 -10.28 16.75
CA ARG A 401 34.84 -11.55 16.89
C ARG A 401 35.54 -11.62 18.24
N ALA A 402 35.35 -12.71 18.98
CA ALA A 402 35.95 -12.90 20.31
C ALA A 402 35.76 -11.68 21.23
N GLY A 403 34.59 -11.05 21.19
CA GLY A 403 34.27 -9.88 22.01
C GLY A 403 34.75 -8.53 21.46
N ALA A 404 35.67 -8.50 20.48
CA ALA A 404 36.12 -7.25 19.85
C ALA A 404 35.26 -6.86 18.64
N VAL A 405 34.82 -5.60 18.58
CA VAL A 405 34.08 -5.04 17.43
C VAL A 405 35.07 -4.81 16.29
N ARG A 406 34.73 -5.30 15.09
CA ARG A 406 35.55 -5.12 13.88
C ARG A 406 35.16 -3.81 13.17
N PRO A 407 35.98 -3.25 12.26
CA PRO A 407 35.63 -2.02 11.53
C PRO A 407 34.26 -2.06 10.84
N ALA A 408 33.89 -3.22 10.26
CA ALA A 408 32.56 -3.45 9.71
C ALA A 408 31.44 -3.38 10.78
N GLY A 409 31.71 -3.86 11.99
CA GLY A 409 30.82 -3.71 13.14
C GLY A 409 30.71 -2.26 13.60
N THR A 410 31.80 -1.50 13.61
CA THR A 410 31.78 -0.06 13.95
C THR A 410 30.96 0.72 12.93
N LEU A 411 31.18 0.49 11.63
CA LEU A 411 30.37 1.10 10.57
C LEU A 411 28.89 0.72 10.72
N PHE A 412 28.59 -0.54 11.03
CA PHE A 412 27.23 -1.00 11.27
C PHE A 412 26.56 -0.28 12.46
N MET A 413 27.29 -0.07 13.56
CA MET A 413 26.79 0.67 14.73
C MET A 413 26.62 2.16 14.44
N LEU A 414 27.49 2.77 13.62
CA LEU A 414 27.32 4.15 13.16
C LEU A 414 26.05 4.29 12.30
N LEU A 415 25.82 3.36 11.37
CA LEU A 415 24.61 3.34 10.55
C LEU A 415 23.34 3.15 11.39
N LEU A 416 23.40 2.33 12.45
CA LEU A 416 22.31 2.22 13.43
C LEU A 416 22.07 3.56 14.13
N LEU A 417 23.11 4.25 14.58
CA LEU A 417 22.99 5.55 15.25
C LEU A 417 22.32 6.58 14.33
N VAL A 418 22.78 6.70 13.09
CA VAL A 418 22.17 7.58 12.08
C VAL A 418 20.70 7.22 11.85
N SER A 419 20.40 5.93 11.71
CA SER A 419 19.02 5.46 11.53
C SER A 419 18.13 5.77 12.75
N ALA A 420 18.67 5.64 13.96
CA ALA A 420 17.96 5.94 15.20
C ALA A 420 17.71 7.45 15.37
N VAL A 421 18.68 8.30 15.01
CA VAL A 421 18.51 9.76 14.99
C VAL A 421 17.43 10.14 13.98
N PHE A 422 17.46 9.60 12.77
CA PHE A 422 16.45 9.84 11.74
C PHE A 422 15.04 9.40 12.18
N LEU A 423 14.92 8.21 12.79
CA LEU A 423 13.64 7.72 13.30
C LEU A 423 13.12 8.57 14.45
N THR A 424 13.97 8.97 15.38
CA THR A 424 13.60 9.86 16.50
C THR A 424 13.14 11.22 15.97
N HIS A 425 13.90 11.81 15.05
CA HIS A 425 13.52 13.06 14.38
C HIS A 425 12.14 12.95 13.69
N SER A 426 11.96 11.90 12.87
CA SER A 426 10.71 11.67 12.16
C SER A 426 9.53 11.41 13.11
N ALA A 427 9.78 10.75 14.25
CA ALA A 427 8.80 10.56 15.30
C ALA A 427 8.39 11.89 15.94
N THR A 428 9.35 12.79 16.21
CA THR A 428 9.08 14.13 16.73
C THR A 428 8.24 14.95 15.75
N VAL A 429 8.60 14.98 14.47
CA VAL A 429 7.82 15.67 13.43
C VAL A 429 6.39 15.14 13.37
N ARG A 430 6.19 13.82 13.41
CA ARG A 430 4.85 13.23 13.42
C ARG A 430 4.09 13.52 14.71
N ALA A 431 4.75 13.55 15.86
CA ALA A 431 4.12 13.93 17.12
C ALA A 431 3.65 15.38 17.09
N LEU A 432 4.42 16.30 16.50
CA LEU A 432 4.01 17.69 16.28
C LEU A 432 2.78 17.77 15.37
N HIS A 433 2.79 17.10 14.22
CA HIS A 433 1.64 17.09 13.31
C HIS A 433 0.39 16.45 13.92
N LEU A 434 0.53 15.39 14.71
CA LEU A 434 -0.59 14.75 15.41
C LEU A 434 -1.18 15.68 16.47
N ARG A 435 -0.33 16.36 17.25
CA ARG A 435 -0.79 17.37 18.23
C ARG A 435 -1.45 18.56 17.56
N ALA A 436 -0.85 19.06 16.47
CA ALA A 436 -1.42 20.15 15.68
C ALA A 436 -2.82 19.78 15.19
N ARG A 437 -3.00 18.58 14.63
CA ARG A 437 -4.30 18.09 14.15
C ARG A 437 -5.37 18.07 15.24
N VAL A 438 -5.03 17.55 16.43
CA VAL A 438 -6.00 17.47 17.54
C VAL A 438 -6.51 18.86 17.97
N ILE A 439 -5.69 19.90 17.82
CA ILE A 439 -6.08 21.29 18.11
C ILE A 439 -6.84 21.88 16.91
N ASP A 440 -6.33 21.68 15.70
CA ASP A 440 -6.92 22.09 14.43
C ASP A 440 -8.36 21.57 14.25
N ASP A 441 -8.65 20.34 14.71
CA ASP A 441 -10.01 19.75 14.68
C ASP A 441 -11.03 20.53 15.55
N ARG A 442 -10.58 21.43 16.44
CA ARG A 442 -11.43 22.33 17.24
C ARG A 442 -11.74 23.64 16.53
N VAL A 443 -11.04 23.95 15.43
CA VAL A 443 -11.23 25.16 14.62
C VAL A 443 -12.43 24.96 13.68
N LEU A 444 -13.62 25.05 14.26
CA LEU A 444 -14.89 24.83 13.55
C LEU A 444 -15.35 26.12 12.87
N VAL A 445 -14.93 26.28 11.61
CA VAL A 445 -15.33 27.40 10.76
C VAL A 445 -15.88 26.83 9.45
N ARG A 446 -17.08 27.23 9.03
CA ARG A 446 -17.64 26.78 7.75
C ARG A 446 -16.89 27.45 6.61
N ALA A 447 -16.53 26.67 5.59
CA ALA A 447 -15.86 27.20 4.40
C ALA A 447 -16.69 28.30 3.70
N GLU A 448 -18.01 28.11 3.64
CA GLU A 448 -18.95 29.08 3.05
C GLU A 448 -18.85 30.46 3.70
N ASP A 449 -18.71 30.52 5.02
CA ASP A 449 -18.61 31.78 5.78
C ASP A 449 -17.31 32.53 5.42
N MET A 450 -16.24 31.80 5.10
CA MET A 450 -14.93 32.40 4.76
C MET A 450 -14.95 33.06 3.40
N PHE A 451 -15.69 32.50 2.44
CA PHE A 451 -15.73 33.00 1.07
C PHE A 451 -16.84 34.03 0.85
N THR A 452 -17.78 34.17 1.80
CA THR A 452 -18.91 35.10 1.70
C THR A 452 -18.72 36.38 2.52
N GLN A 453 -17.96 36.33 3.61
CA GLN A 453 -17.68 37.50 4.47
C GLN A 453 -16.20 37.91 4.39
N PRO A 454 -15.87 39.21 4.34
CA PRO A 454 -14.48 39.68 4.21
C PRO A 454 -13.55 39.14 5.30
N GLN A 455 -14.04 39.04 6.55
CA GLN A 455 -13.45 38.29 7.66
C GLN A 455 -14.55 37.95 8.67
N PRO A 456 -14.79 36.67 9.00
CA PRO A 456 -15.73 36.30 10.07
C PRO A 456 -15.26 36.84 11.43
N ALA A 457 -16.18 37.24 12.30
CA ALA A 457 -15.84 37.47 13.70
C ALA A 457 -15.59 36.12 14.39
N LEU A 458 -14.31 35.78 14.62
CA LEU A 458 -13.95 34.52 15.29
C LEU A 458 -14.07 34.63 16.81
N PRO A 459 -14.63 33.61 17.48
CA PRO A 459 -14.53 33.50 18.94
C PRO A 459 -13.05 33.50 19.39
N PRO A 460 -12.72 34.15 20.52
CA PRO A 460 -11.33 34.21 21.02
C PRO A 460 -10.69 32.83 21.21
N ALA A 461 -11.47 31.84 21.64
CA ALA A 461 -11.02 30.46 21.80
C ALA A 461 -10.62 29.83 20.45
N THR A 462 -11.44 30.00 19.41
CA THR A 462 -11.18 29.48 18.06
C THR A 462 -9.94 30.11 17.44
N ARG A 463 -9.73 31.42 17.64
CA ARG A 463 -8.52 32.12 17.20
C ARG A 463 -7.28 31.56 17.91
N ALA A 464 -7.34 31.39 19.23
CA ALA A 464 -6.23 30.85 20.00
C ALA A 464 -5.85 29.41 19.58
N ASP A 465 -6.86 28.56 19.33
CA ASP A 465 -6.65 27.20 18.82
C ASP A 465 -6.03 27.22 17.41
N ALA A 466 -6.51 28.09 16.52
CA ALA A 466 -5.96 28.24 15.17
C ALA A 466 -4.49 28.68 15.18
N GLU A 467 -4.14 29.69 15.99
CA GLU A 467 -2.75 30.14 16.15
C GLU A 467 -1.85 29.05 16.75
N HIS A 468 -2.35 28.29 17.72
CA HIS A 468 -1.60 27.22 18.36
C HIS A 468 -1.35 26.06 17.40
N ALA A 469 -2.38 25.61 16.67
CA ALA A 469 -2.25 24.60 15.63
C ALA A 469 -1.26 25.05 14.54
N LEU A 470 -1.36 26.31 14.09
CA LEU A 470 -0.47 26.89 13.10
C LEU A 470 0.99 26.89 13.56
N ARG A 471 1.27 27.28 14.81
CA ARG A 471 2.63 27.21 15.38
C ARG A 471 3.19 25.79 15.34
N LEU A 472 2.40 24.79 15.74
CA LEU A 472 2.85 23.39 15.73
C LEU A 472 3.08 22.87 14.30
N TYR A 473 2.21 23.20 13.35
CA TYR A 473 2.40 22.84 11.94
C TYR A 473 3.65 23.51 11.36
N ARG A 474 3.89 24.79 11.63
CA ARG A 474 5.11 25.50 11.19
C ARG A 474 6.37 24.87 11.80
N THR A 475 6.37 24.56 13.09
CA THR A 475 7.50 23.83 13.72
C THR A 475 7.71 22.45 13.09
N GLY A 476 6.64 21.73 12.74
CA GLY A 476 6.74 20.43 12.06
C GLY A 476 7.10 20.49 10.56
N SER A 477 7.04 21.67 9.94
CA SER A 477 7.29 21.89 8.51
C SER A 477 8.78 21.82 8.17
N SER A 478 9.11 21.94 6.89
CA SER A 478 10.50 21.89 6.41
C SER A 478 11.41 22.93 7.10
N TRP A 479 12.65 22.53 7.36
CA TRP A 479 13.72 23.40 7.87
C TRP A 479 13.99 24.60 6.97
N ARG A 480 13.69 24.50 5.67
CA ARG A 480 13.75 25.63 4.73
C ARG A 480 12.81 26.78 5.09
N HIS A 481 11.77 26.49 5.87
CA HIS A 481 10.74 27.45 6.28
C HIS A 481 10.74 27.66 7.81
N GLY A 482 11.86 27.38 8.49
CA GLY A 482 12.01 27.59 9.93
C GLY A 482 11.45 26.46 10.81
N GLY A 483 11.00 25.35 10.23
CA GLY A 483 10.58 24.16 10.98
C GLY A 483 11.74 23.21 11.29
N ILE A 484 11.41 22.06 11.87
CA ILE A 484 12.38 20.98 12.12
C ILE A 484 12.27 19.85 11.12
N GLY A 485 11.23 19.77 10.28
CA GLY A 485 11.06 18.69 9.30
C GLY A 485 12.09 18.74 8.17
N LEU A 486 12.39 17.60 7.55
CA LEU A 486 13.32 17.54 6.41
C LEU A 486 12.69 18.02 5.11
N LEU A 487 11.40 17.74 4.92
CA LEU A 487 10.63 18.04 3.72
C LEU A 487 9.28 18.61 4.12
N ASP A 488 8.69 19.39 3.22
CA ASP A 488 7.31 19.80 3.37
C ASP A 488 6.37 18.62 3.10
N THR A 489 5.14 18.76 3.54
CA THR A 489 4.09 17.75 3.38
C THR A 489 2.89 18.47 2.79
N SER A 490 2.43 18.04 1.61
CA SER A 490 1.35 18.72 0.88
C SER A 490 0.11 18.86 1.76
N ARG A 491 -0.26 17.78 2.47
CA ARG A 491 -1.41 17.80 3.38
C ARG A 491 -1.28 18.81 4.53
N VAL A 492 -0.07 19.00 5.06
CA VAL A 492 0.19 19.97 6.13
C VAL A 492 0.16 21.39 5.58
N GLN A 493 0.72 21.63 4.41
CA GLN A 493 0.69 22.94 3.75
C GLN A 493 -0.74 23.40 3.45
N VAL A 494 -1.63 22.49 3.04
CA VAL A 494 -3.06 22.79 2.88
C VAL A 494 -3.72 23.17 4.22
N ARG A 495 -3.37 22.50 5.32
CA ARG A 495 -3.89 22.88 6.65
C ARG A 495 -3.33 24.21 7.15
N ILE A 496 -2.06 24.50 6.90
CA ILE A 496 -1.46 25.81 7.15
C ILE A 496 -2.22 26.87 6.36
N ALA A 497 -2.44 26.66 5.05
CA ALA A 497 -3.18 27.60 4.21
C ALA A 497 -4.58 27.90 4.76
N TRP A 498 -5.30 26.85 5.18
CA TRP A 498 -6.60 26.98 5.82
C TRP A 498 -6.54 27.80 7.12
N LEU A 499 -5.60 27.51 8.01
CA LEU A 499 -5.48 28.22 9.29
C LEU A 499 -5.07 29.69 9.10
N GLU A 500 -4.18 29.97 8.14
CA GLU A 500 -3.83 31.35 7.78
C GLU A 500 -5.04 32.11 7.23
N LEU A 501 -5.85 31.47 6.39
CA LEU A 501 -7.08 32.05 5.87
C LEU A 501 -8.07 32.37 7.00
N VAL A 502 -8.26 31.43 7.94
CA VAL A 502 -9.10 31.62 9.14
C VAL A 502 -8.59 32.81 9.96
N LEU A 503 -7.27 32.97 10.12
CA LEU A 503 -6.67 34.10 10.84
C LEU A 503 -6.67 35.42 10.04
N GLY A 504 -7.11 35.41 8.78
CA GLY A 504 -7.18 36.58 7.91
C GLY A 504 -5.90 36.88 7.10
N ASN A 505 -4.90 36.00 7.16
CA ASN A 505 -3.61 36.14 6.48
C ASN A 505 -3.65 35.54 5.07
N ILE A 506 -4.38 36.19 4.15
CA ILE A 506 -4.63 35.65 2.80
C ILE A 506 -3.33 35.41 2.00
N THR A 507 -2.33 36.29 2.12
CA THR A 507 -1.03 36.15 1.45
C THR A 507 -0.25 34.92 1.93
N ALA A 508 -0.22 34.70 3.25
CA ALA A 508 0.42 33.51 3.83
C ALA A 508 -0.33 32.22 3.45
N ALA A 509 -1.67 32.31 3.35
CA ALA A 509 -2.51 31.21 2.88
C ALA A 509 -2.17 30.84 1.43
N GLU A 510 -2.05 31.83 0.55
CA GLU A 510 -1.64 31.64 -0.85
C GLU A 510 -0.27 30.98 -0.96
N GLU A 511 0.72 31.47 -0.21
CA GLU A 511 2.08 30.92 -0.22
C GLU A 511 2.11 29.47 0.28
N ALA A 512 1.37 29.15 1.34
CA ALA A 512 1.24 27.77 1.82
C ALA A 512 0.55 26.88 0.79
N LEU A 513 -0.48 27.38 0.11
CA LEU A 513 -1.18 26.63 -0.92
C LEU A 513 -0.28 26.37 -2.14
N ARG A 514 0.43 27.40 -2.65
CA ARG A 514 1.46 27.27 -3.70
C ARG A 514 2.53 26.24 -3.34
N ARG A 515 3.02 26.23 -2.09
CA ARG A 515 3.95 25.21 -1.60
C ARG A 515 3.37 23.79 -1.66
N SER A 516 2.07 23.63 -1.42
CA SER A 516 1.41 22.31 -1.51
C SER A 516 1.44 21.72 -2.93
N PHE A 517 1.43 22.56 -3.98
CA PHE A 517 1.55 22.15 -5.39
C PHE A 517 2.95 21.67 -5.77
N HIS A 518 4.00 22.21 -5.16
CA HIS A 518 5.38 21.79 -5.47
C HIS A 518 5.76 20.46 -4.82
N VAL A 519 5.10 20.09 -3.71
CA VAL A 519 5.47 18.96 -2.85
C VAL A 519 4.55 17.75 -3.05
N GLY A 520 3.31 17.97 -3.50
CA GLY A 520 2.35 16.94 -3.88
C GLY A 520 1.89 17.10 -5.33
N ALA A 521 1.12 16.13 -5.85
CA ALA A 521 0.43 16.35 -7.12
C ALA A 521 -0.61 17.45 -6.93
N ALA A 522 -0.53 18.51 -7.74
CA ALA A 522 -1.61 19.47 -7.93
C ALA A 522 -2.94 18.72 -8.03
N THR A 523 -3.96 19.16 -7.31
CA THR A 523 -5.31 18.61 -7.47
C THR A 523 -6.22 19.71 -8.00
N ASP A 524 -7.25 19.29 -8.71
CA ASP A 524 -8.26 20.18 -9.26
C ASP A 524 -8.89 21.07 -8.17
N ALA A 525 -9.20 20.47 -7.02
CA ALA A 525 -9.75 21.19 -5.87
C ALA A 525 -8.77 22.25 -5.30
N LEU A 526 -7.49 21.91 -5.16
CA LEU A 526 -6.50 22.87 -4.65
C LEU A 526 -6.29 24.03 -5.62
N SER A 527 -6.33 23.77 -6.92
CA SER A 527 -6.26 24.83 -7.95
C SER A 527 -7.45 25.77 -7.89
N VAL A 528 -8.65 25.23 -7.67
CA VAL A 528 -9.85 26.03 -7.40
C VAL A 528 -9.70 26.87 -6.14
N ASP A 529 -9.18 26.30 -5.05
CA ASP A 529 -8.98 27.03 -3.79
C ASP A 529 -7.97 28.17 -3.97
N LEU A 530 -6.90 27.98 -4.75
CA LEU A 530 -5.94 29.05 -5.06
C LEU A 530 -6.60 30.18 -5.85
N ALA A 531 -7.40 29.84 -6.87
CA ALA A 531 -8.15 30.83 -7.63
C ALA A 531 -9.13 31.61 -6.74
N ARG A 532 -9.82 30.94 -5.80
CA ARG A 532 -10.72 31.59 -4.84
C ARG A 532 -9.99 32.60 -3.96
N LEU A 533 -8.77 32.31 -3.50
CA LEU A 533 -7.98 33.25 -2.70
C LEU A 533 -7.68 34.55 -3.48
N HIS A 534 -7.32 34.45 -4.77
CA HIS A 534 -7.15 35.63 -5.62
C HIS A 534 -8.46 36.40 -5.83
N LEU A 535 -9.57 35.68 -6.08
CA LEU A 535 -10.90 36.31 -6.22
C LEU A 535 -11.36 37.03 -4.93
N MET A 536 -11.06 36.49 -3.75
CA MET A 536 -11.33 37.16 -2.47
C MET A 536 -10.59 38.51 -2.36
N ARG A 537 -9.38 38.60 -2.92
CA ARG A 537 -8.58 39.84 -2.99
C ARG A 537 -8.99 40.74 -4.16
N ARG A 538 -10.03 40.36 -4.93
CA ARG A 538 -10.45 41.00 -6.19
C ARG A 538 -9.35 41.02 -7.25
N ASP A 539 -8.38 40.12 -7.15
CA ASP A 539 -7.29 39.95 -8.10
C ASP A 539 -7.73 38.98 -9.21
N LEU A 540 -8.44 39.50 -10.21
CA LEU A 540 -8.97 38.70 -11.32
C LEU A 540 -7.87 38.18 -12.24
N GLU A 541 -6.77 38.92 -12.37
CA GLU A 541 -5.63 38.54 -13.21
C GLU A 541 -4.83 37.42 -12.56
N GLY A 542 -4.49 37.54 -11.28
CA GLY A 542 -3.82 36.47 -10.54
C GLY A 542 -4.66 35.19 -10.47
N ALA A 543 -5.99 35.30 -10.38
CA ALA A 543 -6.88 34.14 -10.45
C ALA A 543 -6.82 33.44 -11.82
N GLU A 544 -6.84 34.21 -12.91
CA GLU A 544 -6.71 33.67 -14.28
C GLU A 544 -5.35 32.99 -14.48
N ASP A 545 -4.26 33.67 -14.11
CA ASP A 545 -2.90 33.19 -14.26
C ASP A 545 -2.66 31.90 -13.47
N ALA A 546 -3.12 31.85 -12.21
CA ALA A 546 -3.01 30.65 -11.38
C ALA A 546 -3.78 29.45 -11.98
N MET A 547 -4.98 29.67 -12.54
CA MET A 547 -5.74 28.60 -13.18
C MET A 547 -5.10 28.14 -14.49
N ARG A 548 -4.57 29.07 -15.31
CA ARG A 548 -3.84 28.73 -16.55
C ARG A 548 -2.56 27.97 -16.25
N GLU A 549 -1.80 28.37 -15.24
CA GLU A 549 -0.60 27.66 -14.75
C GLU A 549 -0.95 26.23 -14.33
N SER A 550 -1.99 26.05 -13.52
CA SER A 550 -2.45 24.72 -13.09
C SER A 550 -2.90 23.84 -14.25
N LEU A 551 -3.59 24.40 -15.25
CA LEU A 551 -4.03 23.67 -16.45
C LEU A 551 -2.88 23.34 -17.40
N ALA A 552 -1.85 24.18 -17.47
CA ALA A 552 -0.62 23.89 -18.22
C ALA A 552 0.13 22.71 -17.59
N ASN A 553 0.18 22.64 -16.24
CA ASN A 553 0.77 21.53 -15.51
C ASN A 553 -0.08 20.25 -15.60
N ASN A 554 -1.40 20.38 -15.57
CA ASN A 554 -2.31 19.25 -15.71
C ASN A 554 -3.61 19.64 -16.44
N GLY A 555 -3.66 19.31 -17.74
CA GLY A 555 -4.83 19.54 -18.57
C GLY A 555 -6.08 18.73 -18.18
N SER A 556 -6.03 17.81 -17.21
CA SER A 556 -7.21 17.01 -16.83
C SER A 556 -8.13 17.69 -15.81
N PHE A 557 -7.74 18.84 -15.23
CA PHE A 557 -8.52 19.53 -14.20
C PHE A 557 -9.85 20.11 -14.72
N ILE A 558 -10.96 19.60 -14.22
CA ILE A 558 -12.32 19.89 -14.67
C ILE A 558 -12.85 21.14 -14.01
N GLN A 559 -12.81 21.18 -12.69
CA GLN A 559 -13.36 22.26 -11.89
C GLN A 559 -12.58 23.55 -12.13
N THR A 560 -11.25 23.44 -12.23
CA THR A 560 -10.36 24.56 -12.55
C THR A 560 -10.68 25.14 -13.92
N ARG A 561 -10.92 24.28 -14.92
CA ARG A 561 -11.27 24.75 -16.28
C ARG A 561 -12.65 25.39 -16.31
N ASP A 562 -13.66 24.79 -15.68
CA ASP A 562 -15.00 25.37 -15.58
C ASP A 562 -14.95 26.73 -14.89
N MET A 563 -14.20 26.83 -13.78
CA MET A 563 -14.01 28.09 -13.05
C MET A 563 -13.29 29.15 -13.90
N LEU A 564 -12.25 28.77 -14.65
CA LEU A 564 -11.57 29.67 -15.57
C LEU A 564 -12.50 30.16 -16.69
N ALA A 565 -13.29 29.27 -17.29
CA ALA A 565 -14.24 29.64 -18.33
C ALA A 565 -15.31 30.61 -17.80
N ARG A 566 -15.85 30.37 -16.60
CA ARG A 566 -16.78 31.29 -15.94
C ARG A 566 -16.14 32.66 -15.65
N LEU A 567 -14.89 32.67 -15.18
CA LEU A 567 -14.14 33.91 -14.95
C LEU A 567 -13.96 34.70 -16.25
N LEU A 568 -13.50 34.05 -17.32
CA LEU A 568 -13.32 34.67 -18.63
C LEU A 568 -14.64 35.23 -19.18
N ALA A 569 -15.72 34.48 -19.04
CA ALA A 569 -17.05 34.93 -19.47
C ALA A 569 -17.55 36.13 -18.66
N SER A 570 -17.32 36.15 -17.36
CA SER A 570 -17.64 37.32 -16.51
C SER A 570 -16.83 38.57 -16.88
N ARG A 571 -15.67 38.40 -17.54
CA ARG A 571 -14.85 39.49 -18.10
C ARG A 571 -15.20 39.83 -19.56
N GLY A 572 -16.27 39.26 -20.12
CA GLY A 572 -16.69 39.48 -21.51
C GLY A 572 -15.88 38.71 -22.56
N ARG A 573 -14.92 37.86 -22.16
CA ARG A 573 -14.07 37.06 -23.07
C ARG A 573 -14.76 35.73 -23.41
N ILE A 574 -15.97 35.81 -23.97
CA ILE A 574 -16.85 34.65 -24.19
C ILE A 574 -16.23 33.62 -25.14
N ALA A 575 -15.61 34.08 -26.23
CA ALA A 575 -14.99 33.20 -27.24
C ALA A 575 -13.87 32.33 -26.65
N GLU A 576 -13.06 32.89 -25.74
CA GLU A 576 -11.99 32.13 -25.07
C GLU A 576 -12.56 31.11 -24.08
N ALA A 577 -13.60 31.49 -23.33
CA ALA A 577 -14.29 30.59 -22.41
C ALA A 577 -14.91 29.40 -23.14
N GLU A 578 -15.54 29.64 -24.30
CA GLU A 578 -16.09 28.59 -25.15
C GLU A 578 -15.00 27.67 -25.71
N HIS A 579 -13.89 28.23 -26.19
CA HIS A 579 -12.77 27.45 -26.72
C HIS A 579 -12.22 26.45 -25.69
N LEU A 580 -12.18 26.80 -24.39
CA LEU A 580 -11.74 25.89 -23.33
C LEU A 580 -12.62 24.63 -23.23
N PHE A 581 -13.94 24.79 -23.36
CA PHE A 581 -14.87 23.67 -23.35
C PHE A 581 -14.78 22.85 -24.64
N GLN A 582 -14.76 23.51 -25.81
CA GLN A 582 -14.68 22.85 -27.11
C GLN A 582 -13.42 22.00 -27.25
N ALA A 583 -12.25 22.54 -26.89
CA ALA A 583 -10.98 21.82 -26.96
C ALA A 583 -11.00 20.53 -26.11
N ARG A 584 -11.72 20.56 -24.98
CA ARG A 584 -11.86 19.39 -24.13
C ARG A 584 -12.85 18.37 -24.69
N VAL A 585 -14.02 18.81 -25.12
CA VAL A 585 -15.01 17.92 -25.74
C VAL A 585 -14.43 17.24 -26.98
N ALA A 586 -13.60 17.96 -27.76
CA ALA A 586 -12.89 17.40 -28.91
C ALA A 586 -11.84 16.35 -28.50
N SER A 587 -11.05 16.60 -27.44
CA SER A 587 -10.03 15.66 -26.97
C SER A 587 -10.60 14.48 -26.17
N HIS A 588 -11.78 14.63 -25.56
CA HIS A 588 -12.44 13.61 -24.74
C HIS A 588 -13.93 13.53 -25.08
N PRO A 589 -14.29 12.93 -26.24
CA PRO A 589 -15.68 12.90 -26.70
C PRO A 589 -16.64 12.14 -25.76
N ASP A 590 -16.11 11.22 -24.96
CA ASP A 590 -16.87 10.39 -24.01
C ASP A 590 -16.96 11.02 -22.60
N ASP A 591 -16.49 12.26 -22.40
CA ASP A 591 -16.54 12.95 -21.10
C ASP A 591 -17.90 13.64 -20.89
N ALA A 592 -18.85 12.86 -20.39
CA ALA A 592 -20.21 13.32 -20.12
C ALA A 592 -20.26 14.52 -19.15
N ALA A 593 -19.40 14.56 -18.13
CA ALA A 593 -19.36 15.66 -17.16
C ALA A 593 -18.88 16.97 -17.81
N CYS A 594 -17.87 16.91 -18.68
CA CYS A 594 -17.43 18.06 -19.45
C CYS A 594 -18.52 18.58 -20.40
N ARG A 595 -19.24 17.68 -21.10
CA ARG A 595 -20.35 18.05 -21.99
C ARG A 595 -21.48 18.72 -21.22
N ALA A 596 -21.83 18.19 -20.05
CA ALA A 596 -22.84 18.80 -19.18
C ALA A 596 -22.43 20.22 -18.77
N ALA A 597 -21.18 20.41 -18.31
CA ALA A 597 -20.67 21.73 -17.94
C ALA A 597 -20.63 22.72 -19.12
N TYR A 598 -20.27 22.25 -20.32
CA TYR A 598 -20.31 23.07 -21.54
C TYR A 598 -21.75 23.46 -21.91
N GLY A 599 -22.70 22.53 -21.79
CA GLY A 599 -24.12 22.80 -21.95
C GLY A 599 -24.61 23.88 -20.98
N SER A 600 -24.31 23.75 -19.68
CA SER A 600 -24.63 24.76 -18.67
C SER A 600 -24.03 26.14 -19.02
N PHE A 601 -22.80 26.15 -19.53
CA PHE A 601 -22.13 27.38 -19.95
C PHE A 601 -22.86 28.04 -21.13
N LEU A 602 -23.24 27.26 -22.15
CA LEU A 602 -23.97 27.74 -23.32
C LEU A 602 -25.35 28.30 -22.96
N LEU A 603 -26.05 27.70 -21.98
CA LEU A 603 -27.32 28.24 -21.46
C LEU A 603 -27.14 29.65 -20.89
N VAL A 604 -26.07 29.88 -20.11
CA VAL A 604 -25.78 31.21 -19.55
C VAL A 604 -25.49 32.24 -20.65
N GLN A 605 -24.95 31.80 -21.80
CA GLN A 605 -24.71 32.66 -22.97
C GLN A 605 -25.96 32.84 -23.85
N GLY A 606 -27.07 32.19 -23.54
CA GLY A 606 -28.30 32.23 -24.36
C GLY A 606 -28.25 31.36 -25.62
N ASN A 607 -27.22 30.50 -25.78
CA ASN A 607 -27.15 29.56 -26.89
C ASN A 607 -27.89 28.25 -26.54
N THR A 608 -29.21 28.35 -26.43
CA THR A 608 -30.08 27.29 -25.90
C THR A 608 -30.05 26.02 -26.75
N GLU A 609 -30.05 26.13 -28.07
CA GLU A 609 -30.07 24.98 -28.98
C GLU A 609 -28.81 24.11 -28.84
N HIS A 610 -27.63 24.74 -28.91
CA HIS A 610 -26.37 24.02 -28.73
C HIS A 610 -26.24 23.46 -27.30
N ALA A 611 -26.71 24.20 -26.30
CA ALA A 611 -26.71 23.73 -24.92
C ALA A 611 -27.53 22.44 -24.75
N GLN A 612 -28.77 22.42 -25.26
CA GLN A 612 -29.63 21.23 -25.20
C GLN A 612 -28.99 20.04 -25.90
N SER A 613 -28.33 20.25 -27.05
CA SER A 613 -27.59 19.21 -27.77
C SER A 613 -26.48 18.60 -26.90
N GLN A 614 -25.64 19.44 -26.26
CA GLN A 614 -24.57 18.95 -25.39
C GLN A 614 -25.11 18.24 -24.14
N LEU A 615 -26.19 18.73 -23.54
CA LEU A 615 -26.81 18.13 -22.35
C LEU A 615 -27.43 16.77 -22.66
N ARG A 616 -28.12 16.62 -23.81
CA ARG A 616 -28.65 15.32 -24.26
C ARG A 616 -27.54 14.32 -24.52
N GLU A 617 -26.46 14.75 -25.17
CA GLU A 617 -25.32 13.87 -25.43
C GLU A 617 -24.59 13.46 -24.14
N ALA A 618 -24.47 14.37 -23.17
CA ALA A 618 -23.96 14.06 -21.84
C ALA A 618 -24.79 12.94 -21.17
N LEU A 619 -26.12 13.05 -21.21
CA LEU A 619 -27.04 12.06 -20.65
C LEU A 619 -27.05 10.72 -21.41
N ARG A 620 -26.76 10.74 -22.72
CA ARG A 620 -26.59 9.54 -23.53
C ARG A 620 -25.36 8.74 -23.09
N ILE A 621 -24.26 9.43 -22.77
CA ILE A 621 -23.01 8.82 -22.33
C ILE A 621 -23.10 8.38 -20.86
N ASP A 622 -23.58 9.25 -19.97
CA ASP A 622 -23.77 8.98 -18.55
C ASP A 622 -25.13 9.51 -18.08
N SER A 623 -26.08 8.60 -17.91
CA SER A 623 -27.44 8.93 -17.48
C SER A 623 -27.56 9.23 -15.97
N THR A 624 -26.45 9.30 -15.23
CA THR A 624 -26.45 9.57 -13.78
C THR A 624 -26.16 11.03 -13.42
N ILE A 625 -25.87 11.88 -14.41
CA ILE A 625 -25.49 13.28 -14.19
C ILE A 625 -26.73 14.14 -13.86
N VAL A 626 -26.95 14.38 -12.58
CA VAL A 626 -28.07 15.18 -12.05
C VAL A 626 -28.13 16.58 -12.67
N ARG A 627 -26.99 17.26 -12.73
CA ARG A 627 -26.86 18.62 -13.29
C ARG A 627 -27.40 18.71 -14.72
N ALA A 628 -27.15 17.69 -15.54
CA ALA A 628 -27.56 17.69 -16.95
C ALA A 628 -29.08 17.60 -17.10
N TYR A 629 -29.77 16.80 -16.26
CA TYR A 629 -31.24 16.78 -16.23
C TYR A 629 -31.83 18.12 -15.79
N VAL A 630 -31.28 18.71 -14.73
CA VAL A 630 -31.76 20.00 -14.19
C VAL A 630 -31.60 21.11 -15.21
N ASP A 631 -30.40 21.26 -15.79
CA ASP A 631 -30.11 22.33 -16.75
C ASP A 631 -30.89 22.13 -18.07
N LEU A 632 -31.09 20.87 -18.51
CA LEU A 632 -31.90 20.57 -19.69
C LEU A 632 -33.39 20.88 -19.46
N ALA A 633 -33.95 20.45 -18.32
CA ALA A 633 -35.33 20.75 -17.97
C ALA A 633 -35.58 22.24 -17.81
N ALA A 634 -34.66 22.97 -17.16
CA ALA A 634 -34.75 24.42 -17.04
C ALA A 634 -34.74 25.10 -18.42
N SER A 635 -33.86 24.67 -19.33
CA SER A 635 -33.80 25.22 -20.69
C SER A 635 -35.10 24.97 -21.48
N LEU A 636 -35.67 23.78 -21.40
CA LEU A 636 -36.93 23.43 -22.07
C LEU A 636 -38.12 24.19 -21.50
N ALA A 637 -38.14 24.42 -20.19
CA ALA A 637 -39.19 25.22 -19.54
C ALA A 637 -39.11 26.70 -19.97
N MET A 638 -37.89 27.25 -20.11
CA MET A 638 -37.70 28.61 -20.62
C MET A 638 -38.13 28.76 -22.09
N ASP A 639 -37.99 27.71 -22.90
CA ASP A 639 -38.47 27.66 -24.29
C ASP A 639 -39.98 27.38 -24.40
N GLY A 640 -40.72 27.34 -23.28
CA GLY A 640 -42.17 27.07 -23.25
C GLY A 640 -42.54 25.58 -23.41
N SER A 641 -41.58 24.68 -23.52
CA SER A 641 -41.79 23.23 -23.68
C SER A 641 -41.93 22.51 -22.34
N SER A 642 -42.89 22.95 -21.52
CA SER A 642 -43.06 22.48 -20.13
C SER A 642 -43.35 20.99 -20.02
N VAL A 643 -44.08 20.41 -20.97
CA VAL A 643 -44.31 18.95 -21.05
C VAL A 643 -43.00 18.18 -21.21
N GLN A 644 -42.09 18.67 -22.07
CA GLN A 644 -40.80 18.02 -22.28
C GLN A 644 -39.87 18.19 -21.07
N ALA A 645 -39.90 19.38 -20.43
CA ALA A 645 -39.14 19.63 -19.21
C ALA A 645 -39.52 18.67 -18.08
N LEU A 646 -40.82 18.42 -17.89
CA LEU A 646 -41.31 17.46 -16.91
C LEU A 646 -40.89 16.03 -17.23
N ALA A 647 -40.98 15.61 -18.50
CA ALA A 647 -40.54 14.28 -18.93
C ALA A 647 -39.04 14.04 -18.67
N VAL A 648 -38.20 15.08 -18.86
CA VAL A 648 -36.76 15.00 -18.55
C VAL A 648 -36.52 14.80 -17.04
N LEU A 649 -37.26 15.51 -16.17
CA LEU A 649 -37.13 15.35 -14.72
C LEU A 649 -37.62 13.97 -14.25
N GLU A 650 -38.71 13.46 -14.80
CA GLU A 650 -39.22 12.11 -14.51
C GLU A 650 -38.24 11.01 -14.92
N ALA A 651 -37.60 11.17 -16.08
CA ALA A 651 -36.51 10.29 -16.51
C ALA A 651 -35.31 10.37 -15.55
N GLY A 652 -34.96 11.57 -15.08
CA GLY A 652 -33.92 11.80 -14.08
C GLY A 652 -34.21 11.11 -12.74
N ALA A 653 -35.44 11.23 -12.22
CA ALA A 653 -35.88 10.58 -10.99
C ALA A 653 -35.80 9.05 -11.08
N SER A 654 -36.15 8.49 -12.23
CA SER A 654 -36.06 7.04 -12.50
C SER A 654 -34.61 6.55 -12.60
N ARG A 655 -33.72 7.33 -13.21
CA ARG A 655 -32.30 6.96 -13.43
C ARG A 655 -31.42 7.22 -12.22
N VAL A 656 -31.76 8.18 -11.36
CA VAL A 656 -31.02 8.53 -10.15
C VAL A 656 -31.97 8.56 -8.94
N PRO A 657 -32.38 7.38 -8.43
CA PRO A 657 -33.36 7.29 -7.33
C PRO A 657 -32.94 8.05 -6.06
N ALA A 658 -31.64 8.16 -5.82
CA ALA A 658 -31.09 8.91 -4.69
C ALA A 658 -31.40 10.41 -4.71
N GLN A 659 -31.76 10.96 -5.87
CA GLN A 659 -32.07 12.39 -6.07
C GLN A 659 -33.51 12.59 -6.57
N ALA A 660 -34.36 11.56 -6.52
CA ALA A 660 -35.75 11.64 -6.99
C ALA A 660 -36.52 12.80 -6.32
N GLU A 661 -36.36 12.98 -5.01
CA GLU A 661 -37.00 14.07 -4.27
C GLU A 661 -36.60 15.47 -4.78
N HIS A 662 -35.35 15.64 -5.22
CA HIS A 662 -34.88 16.87 -5.83
C HIS A 662 -35.55 17.13 -7.19
N PHE A 663 -35.65 16.11 -8.04
CA PHE A 663 -36.33 16.22 -9.34
C PHE A 663 -37.82 16.49 -9.18
N ASP A 664 -38.49 15.83 -8.23
CA ASP A 664 -39.91 16.03 -7.95
C ASP A 664 -40.20 17.44 -7.44
N ALA A 665 -39.29 18.02 -6.65
CA ALA A 665 -39.39 19.41 -6.20
C ALA A 665 -39.31 20.39 -7.39
N LEU A 666 -38.36 20.18 -8.31
CA LEU A 666 -38.26 20.98 -9.53
C LEU A 666 -39.48 20.82 -10.45
N ALA A 667 -39.99 19.59 -10.61
CA ALA A 667 -41.15 19.32 -11.44
C ALA A 667 -42.41 20.04 -10.92
N ARG A 668 -42.61 20.06 -9.59
CA ARG A 668 -43.69 20.86 -8.97
C ARG A 668 -43.55 22.35 -9.24
N HIS A 669 -42.32 22.87 -9.21
CA HIS A 669 -42.06 24.27 -9.52
C HIS A 669 -42.42 24.62 -10.96
N ILE A 670 -42.00 23.80 -11.94
CA ILE A 670 -42.31 24.01 -13.36
C ILE A 670 -43.82 23.93 -13.64
N ARG A 671 -44.53 22.98 -13.02
CA ARG A 671 -46.01 22.91 -13.09
C ARG A 671 -46.69 24.16 -12.54
N GLY A 672 -46.14 24.75 -11.47
CA GLY A 672 -46.65 26.00 -10.89
C GLY A 672 -46.43 27.23 -11.77
N LEU A 673 -45.42 27.20 -12.67
CA LEU A 673 -45.11 28.27 -13.61
C LEU A 673 -45.96 28.22 -14.90
N THR A 674 -46.70 27.13 -15.13
CA THR A 674 -47.59 26.94 -16.28
C THR A 674 -49.05 26.89 -15.83
N PRO A 675 -49.73 28.04 -15.69
CA PRO A 675 -51.16 28.04 -15.44
C PRO A 675 -51.91 27.73 -16.75
N GLY A 676 -52.24 26.45 -16.95
CA GLY A 676 -53.17 25.99 -17.98
C GLY A 676 -52.55 25.72 -19.35
N GLU A 677 -52.12 24.48 -19.56
CA GLU A 677 -52.21 23.78 -20.86
C GLU A 677 -53.12 22.56 -20.69
#